data_AF-A0A2H0WSZ5-F1
#
_entry.id   AF-A0A2H0WSZ5-F1
#
_cell.length_a   1.000
_cell.length_b   1.000
_cell.length_c   1.000
_cell.angle_alpha   90.00
_cell.angle_beta   90.00
_cell.angle_gamma   90.00
#
_symmetry.space_group_name_H-M   'P 1'
#
loop_
_entity.id
_entity.type
_entity.pdbx_description
1 polymer ?
#
loop_
_entity_poly.entity_id
_entity_poly.type
_entity_poly.pdbx_seq_one_letter_code
_entity_poly.pdbx_strand_id
1 'polypeptide(L)'
;MKKIIANLLSPQLILQCIRSIPSRIKYLVKFGFLFFTFFLLLIFFLFEKMFRLIHKIPVMGNLLGNLFSKPGKLLDPYHILIINKLESWRPSEVKRSYLIYLAFENLRARKTRSLVTVLGMSVGVGIIVLLISLGYGIEKLVISRVASLDELKMVDVSTGGSTSLRLNNETLKKIEKLSSVGKAIPFISFVGKVSYNRANTDVLVYAAPRSYLDFSKVKLLKGKLFASNETYLSYGGQVAGAQTSVQKGVLDSLISDNDLYFNIVPDEVATVWSACTVSSSVIGYAGRIEGGYKGKEYWGGSYYPFDEKGKAAYDPEQAIYLGKWIQATVPLFFKTSDGKLGPILDKEGIQKWEKGCIQEKYTQVMDRLRFASVLGESTESASLTSTASASTSLTASSSAEATDSATVVYETVTVSTSSGGLEVVELSASSSATQKKQKDTYKFISKPSGQAIVSLGFLNLLNIPVEKALNTKFNVSFIVTKSLVPEVEGKALTSEEEYQILGVSDDADSQHFYVPFTDIQKIGGTNFTQLKVILKDKNDIAKVRKSIETMGFRTTSTVDTVAQIESLFANLRIVLGLLGMVALGVASLGMFNTLTVSLLERTREIGGMKTMGMVSEEVQDLFLAEAMIMGLSGGLGGLILGYLIGNGLSFLVSTIAIVKGQGYLELTYVPPQFVLFIIVSSFIVGLVTGLYPAQRAKKISALNALRYE
;
A
#
# COMPACT_ATOMS: atom_id res chain seq x y z
N MET A 1 10.66 40.26 24.78
CA MET A 1 10.39 40.32 23.33
C MET A 1 11.06 41.50 22.61
N LYS A 2 10.86 42.78 23.02
CA LYS A 2 11.58 43.97 22.44
C LYS A 2 13.11 43.82 22.38
N LYS A 3 13.77 43.39 23.46
CA LYS A 3 15.23 43.14 23.49
C LYS A 3 15.67 41.96 22.60
N ILE A 4 14.82 40.95 22.40
CA ILE A 4 15.14 39.75 21.60
C ILE A 4 15.07 40.08 20.11
N ILE A 5 14.03 40.77 19.66
CA ILE A 5 13.90 41.25 18.27
C ILE A 5 14.94 42.35 17.97
N ALA A 6 15.31 43.16 18.98
CA ALA A 6 16.40 44.13 18.85
C ALA A 6 17.78 43.46 18.64
N ASN A 7 18.05 42.31 19.27
CA ASN A 7 19.31 41.59 19.09
C ASN A 7 19.36 40.73 17.82
N LEU A 8 18.26 40.06 17.43
CA LEU A 8 18.25 39.14 16.27
C LEU A 8 18.46 39.85 14.91
N LEU A 9 18.06 41.12 14.81
CA LEU A 9 18.19 41.98 13.62
C LEU A 9 19.26 43.07 13.80
N SER A 10 20.19 42.92 14.75
CA SER A 10 21.22 43.94 15.00
C SER A 10 22.22 44.02 13.83
N PRO A 11 22.58 45.24 13.37
CA PRO A 11 23.46 45.38 12.22
C PRO A 11 24.83 44.72 12.37
N GLN A 12 25.36 44.73 13.58
CA GLN A 12 26.71 44.29 13.89
C GLN A 12 26.90 42.76 13.79
N LEU A 13 25.92 41.96 14.21
CA LEU A 13 25.97 40.48 14.16
C LEU A 13 25.93 39.93 12.73
N ILE A 14 25.11 40.53 11.87
CA ILE A 14 25.00 40.12 10.46
C ILE A 14 26.19 40.65 9.64
N LEU A 15 26.73 41.83 9.96
CA LEU A 15 27.99 42.32 9.40
C LEU A 15 29.18 41.40 9.74
N GLN A 16 29.18 40.77 10.92
CA GLN A 16 30.13 39.72 11.28
C GLN A 16 29.98 38.47 10.41
N CYS A 17 28.74 38.00 10.17
CA CYS A 17 28.46 36.90 9.23
C CYS A 17 28.79 37.23 7.77
N ILE A 18 28.63 38.48 7.32
CA ILE A 18 29.00 38.91 5.96
C ILE A 18 30.54 39.02 5.81
N ARG A 19 31.27 39.18 6.92
CA ARG A 19 32.75 39.27 6.89
C ARG A 19 33.41 37.92 6.56
N SER A 20 32.79 36.79 6.92
CA SER A 20 33.29 35.42 6.68
C SER A 20 33.05 34.88 5.26
N ILE A 21 32.33 35.61 4.42
CA ILE A 21 32.00 35.23 3.04
C ILE A 21 33.11 35.70 2.07
N PRO A 22 33.54 34.89 1.08
CA PRO A 22 34.59 35.28 0.13
C PRO A 22 34.26 36.56 -0.66
N SER A 23 35.27 37.37 -0.96
CA SER A 23 35.16 38.75 -1.49
C SER A 23 34.36 38.86 -2.80
N ARG A 24 34.40 37.83 -3.68
CA ARG A 24 33.60 37.78 -4.91
C ARG A 24 32.09 37.71 -4.67
N ILE A 25 31.66 37.16 -3.53
CA ILE A 25 30.24 36.95 -3.19
C ILE A 25 29.69 38.11 -2.32
N LYS A 26 30.56 38.91 -1.69
CA LYS A 26 30.14 40.02 -0.81
C LYS A 26 29.25 41.06 -1.49
N TYR A 27 29.52 41.41 -2.75
CA TYR A 27 28.68 42.34 -3.51
C TYR A 27 27.28 41.79 -3.76
N LEU A 28 27.20 40.51 -4.13
CA LEU A 28 25.93 39.83 -4.45
C LEU A 28 25.09 39.61 -3.19
N VAL A 29 25.72 39.28 -2.05
CA VAL A 29 25.04 39.16 -0.75
C VAL A 29 24.57 40.51 -0.23
N LYS A 30 25.40 41.56 -0.35
CA LYS A 30 25.01 42.93 0.05
C LYS A 30 23.85 43.45 -0.81
N PHE A 31 23.90 43.21 -2.11
CA PHE A 31 22.81 43.53 -3.04
C PHE A 31 21.55 42.76 -2.67
N GLY A 32 21.60 41.43 -2.52
CA GLY A 32 20.47 40.61 -2.11
C GLY A 32 19.84 41.06 -0.78
N PHE A 33 20.66 41.44 0.21
CA PHE A 33 20.18 41.94 1.50
C PHE A 33 19.50 43.32 1.40
N LEU A 34 20.05 44.25 0.60
CA LEU A 34 19.44 45.55 0.35
C LEU A 34 18.10 45.45 -0.38
N PHE A 35 17.95 44.45 -1.26
CA PHE A 35 16.68 44.15 -1.93
C PHE A 35 15.70 43.46 -0.99
N PHE A 36 16.15 42.53 -0.16
CA PHE A 36 15.32 41.85 0.81
C PHE A 36 14.72 42.81 1.83
N THR A 37 15.52 43.76 2.34
CA THR A 37 15.02 44.82 3.23
C THR A 37 14.01 45.74 2.53
N PHE A 38 14.25 46.11 1.27
CA PHE A 38 13.30 46.88 0.46
C PHE A 38 11.98 46.13 0.25
N PHE A 39 12.05 44.84 -0.04
CA PHE A 39 10.89 43.96 -0.18
C PHE A 39 10.06 43.88 1.10
N LEU A 40 10.73 43.73 2.24
CA LEU A 40 10.06 43.64 3.54
C LEU A 40 9.34 44.96 3.89
N LEU A 41 9.96 46.11 3.60
CA LEU A 41 9.30 47.43 3.73
C LEU A 41 8.06 47.52 2.84
N LEU A 42 8.16 47.05 1.60
CA LEU A 42 7.05 47.07 0.65
C LEU A 42 5.90 46.15 1.06
N ILE A 43 6.19 44.95 1.59
CA ILE A 43 5.16 44.07 2.16
C ILE A 43 4.48 44.75 3.34
N PHE A 44 5.23 45.32 4.28
CA PHE A 44 4.65 46.02 5.42
C PHE A 44 3.74 47.17 4.98
N PHE A 45 4.19 47.97 4.02
CA PHE A 45 3.41 49.06 3.44
C PHE A 45 2.10 48.56 2.79
N LEU A 46 2.17 47.50 1.97
CA LEU A 46 0.99 46.92 1.32
C LEU A 46 0.04 46.29 2.34
N PHE A 47 0.56 45.61 3.36
CA PHE A 47 -0.22 45.02 4.44
C PHE A 47 -0.98 46.10 5.23
N GLU A 48 -0.32 47.20 5.56
CA GLU A 48 -0.94 48.34 6.24
C GLU A 48 -2.07 48.97 5.40
N LYS A 49 -1.86 49.11 4.08
CA LYS A 49 -2.89 49.60 3.16
C LYS A 49 -4.06 48.63 3.02
N MET A 50 -3.78 47.33 2.90
CA MET A 50 -4.80 46.27 2.82
C MET A 50 -5.63 46.23 4.10
N PHE A 51 -5.00 46.30 5.28
CA PHE A 51 -5.68 46.33 6.57
C PHE A 51 -6.61 47.55 6.69
N ARG A 52 -6.13 48.73 6.29
CA ARG A 52 -6.97 49.95 6.23
C ARG A 52 -8.14 49.82 5.25
N LEU A 53 -7.97 49.10 4.14
CA LEU A 53 -9.03 48.86 3.17
C LEU A 53 -10.11 47.91 3.72
N ILE A 54 -9.69 46.82 4.38
CA ILE A 54 -10.59 45.85 5.02
C ILE A 54 -11.43 46.50 6.11
N HIS A 55 -10.84 47.41 6.90
CA HIS A 55 -11.55 48.12 7.97
C HIS A 55 -12.63 49.10 7.47
N LYS A 56 -12.55 49.55 6.21
CA LYS A 56 -13.57 50.41 5.59
C LYS A 56 -14.83 49.65 5.14
N ILE A 57 -14.79 48.32 5.09
CA ILE A 57 -15.94 47.50 4.67
C ILE A 57 -16.87 47.32 5.89
N PRO A 58 -18.13 47.80 5.87
CA PRO A 58 -18.98 47.87 7.07
C PRO A 58 -19.28 46.51 7.71
N VAL A 59 -19.42 45.44 6.90
CA VAL A 59 -19.69 44.07 7.38
C VAL A 59 -18.47 43.43 8.02
N MET A 60 -17.29 43.62 7.43
CA MET A 60 -16.04 43.02 7.91
C MET A 60 -15.40 43.85 9.03
N GLY A 61 -15.60 45.17 9.04
CA GLY A 61 -15.07 46.11 10.01
C GLY A 61 -15.60 45.89 11.43
N ASN A 62 -16.86 45.50 11.60
CA ASN A 62 -17.43 45.15 12.91
C ASN A 62 -16.99 43.76 13.41
N LEU A 63 -16.82 42.80 12.49
CA LEU A 63 -16.47 41.41 12.81
C LEU A 63 -14.95 41.26 13.12
N LEU A 64 -14.09 41.87 12.30
CA LEU A 64 -12.64 41.98 12.58
C LEU A 64 -12.32 43.08 13.60
N GLY A 65 -13.18 44.08 13.77
CA GLY A 65 -13.00 45.18 14.73
C GLY A 65 -12.86 44.68 16.16
N ASN A 66 -13.61 43.64 16.54
CA ASN A 66 -13.50 43.03 17.86
C ASN A 66 -12.30 42.06 18.00
N LEU A 67 -11.89 41.40 16.92
CA LEU A 67 -10.76 40.45 16.92
C LEU A 67 -9.39 41.15 16.84
N PHE A 68 -9.31 42.29 16.15
CA PHE A 68 -8.05 42.99 15.83
C PHE A 68 -7.91 44.42 16.38
N SER A 69 -8.90 45.00 17.07
CA SER A 69 -8.73 46.32 17.74
C SER A 69 -7.70 46.32 18.85
N LYS A 70 -7.52 45.19 19.55
CA LYS A 70 -6.51 45.03 20.62
C LYS A 70 -5.07 44.86 20.08
N PRO A 71 -4.79 44.03 19.06
CA PRO A 71 -3.43 43.92 18.52
C PRO A 71 -2.99 45.13 17.68
N GLY A 72 -3.89 45.90 17.06
CA GLY A 72 -3.53 47.11 16.30
C GLY A 72 -2.76 48.14 17.15
N LYS A 73 -3.31 48.54 18.31
CA LYS A 73 -2.63 49.45 19.26
C LYS A 73 -1.37 48.85 19.90
N LEU A 74 -1.28 47.51 19.97
CA LEU A 74 -0.14 46.80 20.57
C LEU A 74 1.02 46.62 19.58
N LEU A 75 0.73 46.53 18.27
CA LEU A 75 1.67 46.34 17.18
C LEU A 75 2.18 47.66 16.56
N ASP A 76 1.44 48.76 16.67
CA ASP A 76 1.83 50.10 16.22
C ASP A 76 3.26 50.52 16.64
N PRO A 77 3.68 50.40 17.92
CA PRO A 77 5.04 50.77 18.31
C PRO A 77 6.12 49.83 17.74
N TYR A 78 5.78 48.58 17.43
CA TYR A 78 6.72 47.63 16.82
C TYR A 78 6.86 47.86 15.31
N HIS A 79 5.79 48.26 14.63
CA HIS A 79 5.80 48.57 13.20
C HIS A 79 6.78 49.70 12.86
N ILE A 80 6.71 50.80 13.62
CA ILE A 80 7.60 51.97 13.45
C ILE A 80 9.07 51.60 13.79
N LEU A 81 9.29 50.79 14.83
CA LEU A 81 10.63 50.31 15.20
C LEU A 81 11.26 49.42 14.11
N ILE A 82 10.48 48.53 13.49
CA ILE A 82 10.96 47.65 12.43
C ILE A 82 11.29 48.45 11.17
N ILE A 83 10.43 49.39 10.77
CA ILE A 83 10.67 50.26 9.61
C ILE A 83 11.94 51.09 9.80
N ASN A 84 12.07 51.81 10.91
CA ASN A 84 13.24 52.64 11.19
C ASN A 84 14.54 51.81 11.23
N LYS A 85 14.46 50.56 11.73
CA LYS A 85 15.61 49.66 11.77
C LYS A 85 15.97 49.13 10.38
N LEU A 86 14.98 48.81 9.53
CA LEU A 86 15.22 48.42 8.14
C LEU A 86 15.77 49.57 7.28
N GLU A 87 15.35 50.80 7.56
CA GLU A 87 15.83 52.00 6.86
C GLU A 87 17.27 52.38 7.22
N SER A 88 17.73 52.11 8.45
CA SER A 88 19.06 52.52 8.94
C SER A 88 20.27 51.91 8.20
N TRP A 89 20.05 50.96 7.28
CA TRP A 89 21.09 50.20 6.60
C TRP A 89 21.67 50.86 5.34
N ARG A 90 21.05 51.95 4.84
CA ARG A 90 21.54 52.70 3.69
C ARG A 90 21.56 54.20 4.04
N PRO A 91 22.68 54.92 3.87
CA PRO A 91 22.66 56.37 3.86
C PRO A 91 21.92 56.82 2.59
N SER A 92 20.73 57.40 2.74
CA SER A 92 19.96 58.01 1.66
C SER A 92 19.36 59.32 2.16
N GLU A 93 19.21 60.29 1.26
CA GLU A 93 18.57 61.58 1.57
C GLU A 93 17.06 61.38 1.69
N VAL A 94 16.49 60.49 0.86
CA VAL A 94 15.08 60.12 0.91
C VAL A 94 14.90 58.72 1.51
N LYS A 95 13.94 58.60 2.44
CA LYS A 95 13.56 57.31 3.05
C LYS A 95 12.89 56.38 2.05
N ARG A 96 13.24 55.09 2.07
CA ARG A 96 12.64 54.07 1.18
C ARG A 96 11.14 53.88 1.40
N SER A 97 10.64 54.01 2.63
CA SER A 97 9.19 54.00 2.90
C SER A 97 8.46 55.11 2.15
N TYR A 98 9.05 56.30 2.06
CA TYR A 98 8.51 57.43 1.31
C TYR A 98 8.60 57.21 -0.21
N LEU A 99 9.69 56.60 -0.71
CA LEU A 99 9.77 56.24 -2.14
C LEU A 99 8.69 55.22 -2.54
N ILE A 100 8.39 54.24 -1.68
CA ILE A 100 7.30 53.27 -1.90
C ILE A 100 5.94 53.98 -1.88
N TYR A 101 5.75 54.94 -0.97
CA TYR A 101 4.55 55.77 -0.93
C TYR A 101 4.37 56.58 -2.21
N LEU A 102 5.43 57.26 -2.66
CA LEU A 102 5.44 58.05 -3.89
C LEU A 102 5.19 57.18 -5.12
N ALA A 103 5.79 55.99 -5.19
CA ALA A 103 5.52 55.01 -6.24
C ALA A 103 4.03 54.61 -6.28
N PHE A 104 3.43 54.36 -5.12
CA PHE A 104 2.00 54.02 -5.03
C PHE A 104 1.09 55.16 -5.50
N GLU A 105 1.42 56.41 -5.16
CA GLU A 105 0.69 57.58 -5.65
C GLU A 105 0.84 57.77 -7.17
N ASN A 106 2.06 57.60 -7.69
CA ASN A 106 2.36 57.69 -9.12
C ASN A 106 1.55 56.67 -9.95
N LEU A 107 1.39 55.45 -9.42
CA LEU A 107 0.55 54.42 -10.03
C LEU A 107 -0.93 54.80 -10.03
N ARG A 108 -1.40 55.43 -8.95
CA ARG A 108 -2.79 55.83 -8.78
C ARG A 108 -3.18 57.06 -9.58
N ALA A 109 -2.22 57.95 -9.87
CA ALA A 109 -2.43 59.11 -10.73
C ALA A 109 -2.74 58.71 -12.18
N ARG A 110 -2.09 57.66 -12.70
CA ARG A 110 -2.29 57.16 -14.08
C ARG A 110 -2.97 55.78 -14.09
N LYS A 111 -4.25 55.77 -13.71
CA LYS A 111 -5.03 54.54 -13.43
C LYS A 111 -5.18 53.60 -14.61
N THR A 112 -5.35 54.08 -15.83
CA THR A 112 -5.78 53.24 -16.95
C THR A 112 -4.73 52.21 -17.34
N ARG A 113 -3.49 52.64 -17.60
CA ARG A 113 -2.42 51.75 -18.05
C ARG A 113 -1.95 50.81 -16.94
N SER A 114 -1.74 51.33 -15.73
CA SER A 114 -1.33 50.51 -14.59
C SER A 114 -2.39 49.45 -14.25
N LEU A 115 -3.68 49.81 -14.32
CA LEU A 115 -4.78 48.87 -14.08
C LEU A 115 -4.90 47.80 -15.17
N VAL A 116 -4.77 48.16 -16.45
CA VAL A 116 -4.80 47.17 -17.55
C VAL A 116 -3.66 46.16 -17.41
N THR A 117 -2.44 46.61 -17.10
CA THR A 117 -1.28 45.73 -16.92
C THR A 117 -1.44 44.84 -15.68
N VAL A 118 -1.90 45.39 -14.56
CA VAL A 118 -2.16 44.62 -13.33
C VAL A 118 -3.28 43.62 -13.55
N LEU A 119 -4.35 43.97 -14.28
CA LEU A 119 -5.43 43.05 -14.63
C LEU A 119 -4.95 41.95 -15.58
N GLY A 120 -4.16 42.27 -16.61
CA GLY A 120 -3.58 41.27 -17.52
C GLY A 120 -2.74 40.24 -16.77
N MET A 121 -1.87 40.70 -15.85
CA MET A 121 -1.15 39.81 -14.94
C MET A 121 -2.09 39.01 -14.04
N SER A 122 -3.09 39.68 -13.45
CA SER A 122 -4.04 39.03 -12.55
C SER A 122 -4.83 37.93 -13.25
N VAL A 123 -5.27 38.14 -14.49
CA VAL A 123 -5.99 37.13 -15.28
C VAL A 123 -5.06 35.96 -15.59
N GLY A 124 -3.83 36.22 -16.05
CA GLY A 124 -2.85 35.17 -16.32
C GLY A 124 -2.55 34.32 -15.09
N VAL A 125 -2.22 34.96 -13.96
CA VAL A 125 -1.99 34.28 -12.67
C VAL A 125 -3.26 33.57 -12.19
N GLY A 126 -4.42 34.19 -12.33
CA GLY A 126 -5.70 33.65 -11.87
C GLY A 126 -6.11 32.38 -12.61
N ILE A 127 -5.88 32.30 -13.92
CA ILE A 127 -6.12 31.08 -14.71
C ILE A 127 -5.20 29.95 -14.21
N ILE A 128 -3.93 30.24 -13.96
CA ILE A 128 -2.97 29.24 -13.45
C ILE A 128 -3.39 28.77 -12.05
N VAL A 129 -3.78 29.70 -11.18
CA VAL A 129 -4.28 29.39 -9.83
C VAL A 129 -5.50 28.49 -9.92
N LEU A 130 -6.47 28.83 -10.78
CA LEU A 130 -7.67 28.05 -11.00
C LEU A 130 -7.33 26.63 -11.46
N LEU A 131 -6.49 26.49 -12.50
CA LEU A 131 -6.13 25.19 -13.07
C LEU A 131 -5.38 24.30 -12.07
N ILE A 132 -4.39 24.86 -11.36
CA ILE A 132 -3.63 24.10 -10.35
C ILE A 132 -4.54 23.73 -9.17
N SER A 133 -5.39 24.65 -8.73
CA SER A 133 -6.29 24.42 -7.61
C SER A 133 -7.36 23.36 -7.93
N LEU A 134 -7.90 23.39 -9.14
CA LEU A 134 -8.77 22.35 -9.67
C LEU A 134 -8.02 21.01 -9.73
N GLY A 135 -6.77 21.01 -10.18
CA GLY A 135 -5.92 19.81 -10.18
C GLY A 135 -5.71 19.20 -8.80
N TYR A 136 -5.62 20.00 -7.73
CA TYR A 136 -5.57 19.48 -6.36
C TYR A 136 -6.93 18.99 -5.84
N GLY A 137 -8.01 19.70 -6.14
CA GLY A 137 -9.34 19.27 -5.70
C GLY A 137 -9.80 17.98 -6.41
N ILE A 138 -9.57 17.87 -7.73
CA ILE A 138 -9.86 16.65 -8.48
C ILE A 138 -9.00 15.49 -7.98
N GLU A 139 -7.69 15.68 -7.75
CA GLU A 139 -6.84 14.61 -7.19
C GLU A 139 -7.42 14.09 -5.87
N LYS A 140 -7.77 15.00 -4.93
CA LYS A 140 -8.38 14.62 -3.65
C LYS A 140 -9.70 13.87 -3.82
N LEU A 141 -10.55 14.32 -4.75
CA LEU A 141 -11.82 13.65 -5.05
C LEU A 141 -11.60 12.24 -5.60
N VAL A 142 -10.69 12.09 -6.57
CA VAL A 142 -10.37 10.78 -7.16
C VAL A 142 -9.80 9.84 -6.08
N ILE A 143 -8.85 10.31 -5.26
CA ILE A 143 -8.29 9.52 -4.17
C ILE A 143 -9.37 9.10 -3.18
N SER A 144 -10.26 10.02 -2.80
CA SER A 144 -11.35 9.73 -1.86
C SER A 144 -12.39 8.75 -2.40
N ARG A 145 -12.51 8.63 -3.74
CA ARG A 145 -13.42 7.69 -4.40
C ARG A 145 -12.79 6.30 -4.56
N VAL A 146 -11.48 6.24 -4.74
CA VAL A 146 -10.73 5.00 -4.96
C VAL A 146 -10.31 4.32 -3.66
N ALA A 147 -10.09 5.08 -2.59
CA ALA A 147 -9.56 4.54 -1.34
C ALA A 147 -10.24 5.13 -0.10
N SER A 148 -10.86 4.28 0.71
CA SER A 148 -11.27 4.67 2.06
C SER A 148 -10.07 4.73 3.02
N LEU A 149 -10.16 5.53 4.09
CA LEU A 149 -9.07 5.67 5.07
C LEU A 149 -8.61 4.33 5.67
N ASP A 150 -9.52 3.36 5.77
CA ASP A 150 -9.24 2.03 6.32
C ASP A 150 -8.56 1.13 5.29
N GLU A 151 -8.97 1.19 4.01
CA GLU A 151 -8.31 0.48 2.89
C GLU A 151 -6.87 0.95 2.69
N LEU A 152 -6.57 2.22 3.00
CA LEU A 152 -5.21 2.75 2.95
C LEU A 152 -4.26 2.10 3.96
N LYS A 153 -4.75 1.27 4.89
CA LYS A 153 -3.94 0.49 5.84
C LYS A 153 -3.89 -1.00 5.50
N MET A 154 -4.48 -1.40 4.38
CA MET A 154 -4.59 -2.79 3.98
C MET A 154 -3.53 -3.15 2.95
N VAL A 155 -3.01 -4.36 3.08
CA VAL A 155 -2.11 -4.99 2.13
C VAL A 155 -2.69 -6.35 1.79
N ASP A 156 -3.00 -6.55 0.53
CA ASP A 156 -3.42 -7.84 0.00
C ASP A 156 -2.17 -8.66 -0.31
N VAL A 157 -2.14 -9.89 0.21
CA VAL A 157 -1.04 -10.82 0.06
C VAL A 157 -1.54 -12.02 -0.74
N SER A 158 -0.84 -12.35 -1.82
CA SER A 158 -1.15 -13.49 -2.69
C SER A 158 0.10 -14.32 -2.96
N THR A 159 -0.09 -15.56 -3.38
CA THR A 159 1.00 -16.42 -3.84
C THR A 159 1.44 -15.99 -5.24
N GLY A 160 2.76 -15.87 -5.48
CA GLY A 160 3.26 -15.64 -6.83
C GLY A 160 3.17 -16.89 -7.70
N GLY A 161 2.91 -16.74 -9.00
CA GLY A 161 2.73 -17.85 -9.95
C GLY A 161 3.94 -18.77 -10.17
N SER A 162 5.08 -18.49 -9.52
CA SER A 162 6.35 -19.22 -9.71
C SER A 162 6.84 -19.95 -8.45
N THR A 163 6.02 -20.01 -7.39
CA THR A 163 6.43 -20.59 -6.10
C THR A 163 5.50 -21.73 -5.69
N SER A 164 6.09 -22.83 -5.17
CA SER A 164 5.37 -23.92 -4.48
C SER A 164 4.74 -23.47 -3.14
N LEU A 165 4.87 -22.19 -2.81
CA LEU A 165 4.35 -21.56 -1.60
C LEU A 165 2.82 -21.54 -1.63
N ARG A 166 2.23 -21.88 -0.48
CA ARG A 166 0.78 -21.88 -0.26
C ARG A 166 0.46 -20.99 0.93
N LEU A 167 -0.64 -20.24 0.85
CA LEU A 167 -1.16 -19.49 1.97
C LEU A 167 -1.94 -20.45 2.87
N ASN A 168 -1.34 -20.85 3.98
CA ASN A 168 -1.90 -21.80 4.94
C ASN A 168 -2.04 -21.15 6.32
N ASN A 169 -2.62 -21.87 7.26
CA ASN A 169 -2.76 -21.38 8.65
C ASN A 169 -1.39 -21.10 9.31
N GLU A 170 -0.31 -21.77 8.90
CA GLU A 170 1.04 -21.48 9.38
C GLU A 170 1.55 -20.12 8.89
N THR A 171 1.35 -19.80 7.61
CA THR A 171 1.76 -18.52 7.05
C THR A 171 0.94 -17.37 7.62
N LEU A 172 -0.35 -17.61 7.90
CA LEU A 172 -1.22 -16.68 8.64
C LEU A 172 -0.58 -16.30 9.98
N LYS A 173 -0.24 -17.30 10.81
CA LYS A 173 0.38 -17.09 12.13
C LYS A 173 1.74 -16.38 12.05
N LYS A 174 2.54 -16.65 11.01
CA LYS A 174 3.83 -15.97 10.78
C LYS A 174 3.62 -14.48 10.48
N ILE A 175 2.65 -14.15 9.63
CA ILE A 175 2.35 -12.77 9.24
C ILE A 175 1.72 -11.99 10.40
N GLU A 176 0.86 -12.62 11.20
CA GLU A 176 0.27 -12.00 12.40
C GLU A 176 1.29 -11.65 13.49
N LYS A 177 2.42 -12.37 13.57
CA LYS A 177 3.50 -12.10 14.53
C LYS A 177 4.33 -10.85 14.22
N LEU A 178 4.19 -10.25 13.03
CA LEU A 178 4.93 -9.04 12.66
C LEU A 178 4.45 -7.84 13.50
N SER A 179 5.38 -7.09 14.10
CA SER A 179 5.10 -6.05 15.12
C SER A 179 4.14 -4.93 14.67
N SER A 180 4.06 -4.66 13.36
CA SER A 180 3.22 -3.61 12.77
C SER A 180 1.88 -4.13 12.22
N VAL A 181 1.67 -5.44 12.17
CA VAL A 181 0.41 -6.05 11.74
C VAL A 181 -0.59 -5.98 12.89
N GLY A 182 -1.79 -5.45 12.61
CA GLY A 182 -2.91 -5.42 13.54
C GLY A 182 -3.72 -6.71 13.47
N LYS A 183 -4.11 -7.12 12.26
CA LYS A 183 -4.88 -8.34 12.01
C LYS A 183 -4.61 -8.85 10.59
N ALA A 184 -4.60 -10.17 10.39
CA ALA A 184 -4.55 -10.77 9.06
C ALA A 184 -5.82 -11.60 8.84
N ILE A 185 -6.52 -11.36 7.73
CA ILE A 185 -7.83 -11.95 7.45
C ILE A 185 -7.73 -12.81 6.20
N PRO A 186 -7.88 -14.14 6.31
CA PRO A 186 -7.84 -15.01 5.15
C PRO A 186 -9.14 -14.87 4.35
N PHE A 187 -9.03 -14.94 3.02
CA PHE A 187 -10.20 -15.07 2.17
C PHE A 187 -9.88 -15.96 0.97
N ILE A 188 -10.93 -16.60 0.44
CA ILE A 188 -10.79 -17.55 -0.67
C ILE A 188 -11.70 -17.09 -1.79
N SER A 189 -11.16 -17.00 -3.00
CA SER A 189 -11.91 -16.82 -4.24
C SER A 189 -11.85 -18.08 -5.07
N PHE A 190 -13.00 -18.50 -5.59
CA PHE A 190 -13.14 -19.65 -6.50
C PHE A 190 -14.42 -19.49 -7.33
N VAL A 191 -14.59 -20.34 -8.34
CA VAL A 191 -15.74 -20.30 -9.24
C VAL A 191 -16.79 -21.29 -8.76
N GLY A 192 -18.04 -20.83 -8.67
CA GLY A 192 -19.21 -21.65 -8.39
C GLY A 192 -20.11 -21.75 -9.62
N LYS A 193 -20.54 -22.96 -9.97
CA LYS A 193 -21.63 -23.17 -10.92
C LYS A 193 -22.95 -23.01 -10.19
N VAL A 194 -23.67 -21.96 -10.52
CA VAL A 194 -24.99 -21.63 -9.98
C VAL A 194 -26.08 -22.15 -10.91
N SER A 195 -27.05 -22.85 -10.34
CA SER A 195 -28.25 -23.36 -11.02
C SER A 195 -29.49 -22.67 -10.44
N TYR A 196 -30.23 -21.97 -11.30
CA TYR A 196 -31.45 -21.27 -10.95
C TYR A 196 -32.42 -21.27 -12.15
N ASN A 197 -33.68 -21.66 -11.96
CA ASN A 197 -34.69 -21.72 -13.02
C ASN A 197 -34.25 -22.44 -14.32
N ARG A 198 -33.53 -23.58 -14.18
CA ARG A 198 -32.95 -24.38 -15.30
C ARG A 198 -31.82 -23.69 -16.07
N ALA A 199 -31.40 -22.48 -15.69
CA ALA A 199 -30.19 -21.84 -16.18
C ALA A 199 -29.00 -22.21 -15.29
N ASN A 200 -27.89 -22.59 -15.93
CA ASN A 200 -26.61 -22.84 -15.26
C ASN A 200 -25.63 -21.75 -15.68
N THR A 201 -25.01 -21.08 -14.70
CA THR A 201 -24.03 -20.02 -14.95
C THR A 201 -22.85 -20.14 -13.99
N ASP A 202 -21.68 -19.72 -14.44
CA ASP A 202 -20.45 -19.76 -13.66
C ASP A 202 -20.24 -18.37 -13.04
N VAL A 203 -20.15 -18.30 -11.72
CA VAL A 203 -20.11 -17.05 -10.96
C VAL A 203 -18.95 -17.09 -9.97
N LEU A 204 -18.35 -15.93 -9.72
CA LEU A 204 -17.28 -15.79 -8.74
C LEU A 204 -17.84 -15.86 -7.31
N VAL A 205 -17.23 -16.70 -6.48
CA VAL A 205 -17.63 -16.91 -5.09
C VAL A 205 -16.50 -16.48 -4.18
N TYR A 206 -16.83 -15.66 -3.19
CA TYR A 206 -15.89 -15.22 -2.16
C TYR A 206 -16.25 -15.86 -0.82
N ALA A 207 -15.43 -16.78 -0.34
CA ALA A 207 -15.54 -17.27 1.02
C ALA A 207 -14.76 -16.35 1.95
N ALA A 208 -15.49 -15.62 2.79
CA ALA A 208 -14.92 -14.59 3.65
C ALA A 208 -15.48 -14.69 5.07
N PRO A 209 -14.65 -14.46 6.11
CA PRO A 209 -15.14 -14.34 7.47
C PRO A 209 -15.92 -13.03 7.63
N ARG A 210 -16.75 -12.93 8.66
CA ARG A 210 -17.52 -11.69 8.93
C ARG A 210 -16.61 -10.47 9.10
N SER A 211 -15.47 -10.65 9.76
CA SER A 211 -14.48 -9.57 9.92
C SER A 211 -14.02 -9.00 8.59
N TYR A 212 -13.88 -9.81 7.53
CA TYR A 212 -13.55 -9.29 6.19
C TYR A 212 -14.61 -8.29 5.71
N LEU A 213 -15.90 -8.65 5.82
CA LEU A 213 -17.01 -7.82 5.33
C LEU A 213 -17.17 -6.51 6.12
N ASP A 214 -16.93 -6.57 7.43
CA ASP A 214 -16.96 -5.39 8.31
C ASP A 214 -15.81 -4.43 7.95
N PHE A 215 -14.59 -4.95 7.74
CA PHE A 215 -13.43 -4.14 7.39
C PHE A 215 -13.48 -3.60 5.96
N SER A 216 -13.98 -4.38 5.00
CA SER A 216 -14.17 -3.91 3.62
C SER A 216 -15.39 -3.02 3.45
N LYS A 217 -16.11 -2.69 4.53
CA LYS A 217 -17.30 -1.82 4.57
C LYS A 217 -18.29 -2.13 3.44
N VAL A 218 -18.61 -3.41 3.24
CA VAL A 218 -19.56 -3.80 2.19
C VAL A 218 -20.90 -3.12 2.45
N LYS A 219 -21.29 -2.20 1.56
CA LYS A 219 -22.57 -1.50 1.64
C LYS A 219 -23.67 -2.46 1.24
N LEU A 220 -24.61 -2.73 2.16
CA LEU A 220 -25.79 -3.54 1.88
C LEU A 220 -26.95 -2.63 1.46
N LEU A 221 -27.57 -2.92 0.32
CA LEU A 221 -28.83 -2.31 -0.09
C LEU A 221 -30.01 -2.88 0.73
N LYS A 222 -30.00 -4.19 0.96
CA LYS A 222 -31.03 -4.91 1.72
C LYS A 222 -30.44 -6.11 2.47
N GLY A 223 -31.10 -6.49 3.56
CA GLY A 223 -30.78 -7.70 4.32
C GLY A 223 -29.76 -7.50 5.45
N LYS A 224 -29.13 -8.59 5.88
CA LYS A 224 -28.18 -8.60 7.00
C LYS A 224 -26.91 -9.37 6.61
N LEU A 225 -25.80 -9.04 7.27
CA LEU A 225 -24.57 -9.85 7.21
C LEU A 225 -24.76 -11.19 7.93
N PHE A 226 -23.95 -12.19 7.56
CA PHE A 226 -23.93 -13.49 8.23
C PHE A 226 -23.61 -13.36 9.73
N ALA A 227 -24.06 -14.33 10.53
CA ALA A 227 -23.67 -14.42 11.94
C ALA A 227 -22.16 -14.64 12.09
N SER A 228 -21.57 -14.06 13.13
CA SER A 228 -20.14 -14.22 13.47
C SER A 228 -19.84 -15.65 13.88
N ASN A 229 -19.61 -16.53 12.91
CA ASN A 229 -19.05 -17.85 13.15
C ASN A 229 -17.55 -17.79 12.83
N GLU A 230 -16.79 -16.99 13.59
CA GLU A 230 -15.33 -17.10 13.65
C GLU A 230 -14.95 -18.38 14.43
N THR A 231 -15.43 -19.54 13.96
CA THR A 231 -14.78 -20.79 14.32
C THR A 231 -13.55 -20.86 13.43
N TYR A 232 -12.46 -20.21 13.86
CA TYR A 232 -11.16 -20.70 13.44
C TYR A 232 -11.16 -22.15 13.88
N LEU A 233 -11.27 -23.09 12.92
CA LEU A 233 -10.82 -24.44 13.16
C LEU A 233 -9.34 -24.29 13.51
N SER A 234 -9.09 -24.13 14.81
CA SER A 234 -7.88 -24.58 15.42
C SER A 234 -7.85 -26.06 15.11
N TYR A 235 -7.21 -26.42 14.00
CA TYR A 235 -6.45 -27.64 13.98
C TYR A 235 -5.37 -27.48 15.05
N GLY A 236 -5.76 -27.58 16.32
CA GLY A 236 -5.03 -28.46 17.21
C GLY A 236 -5.11 -29.80 16.51
N GLY A 237 -3.97 -30.28 16.01
CA GLY A 237 -3.93 -31.41 15.09
C GLY A 237 -4.70 -32.60 15.65
N GLN A 238 -5.93 -32.77 15.17
CA GLN A 238 -6.56 -34.08 15.08
C GLN A 238 -6.23 -34.58 13.69
N VAL A 239 -5.28 -35.49 13.64
CA VAL A 239 -4.94 -36.23 12.43
C VAL A 239 -6.16 -37.09 12.09
N ALA A 240 -6.85 -36.78 10.99
CA ALA A 240 -7.97 -37.57 10.51
C ALA A 240 -7.50 -39.01 10.24
N GLY A 241 -8.02 -39.94 11.03
CA GLY A 241 -7.75 -41.38 10.91
C GLY A 241 -7.32 -42.07 12.20
N ALA A 242 -6.96 -41.35 13.26
CA ALA A 242 -6.72 -41.97 14.57
C ALA A 242 -7.80 -41.53 15.57
N GLN A 243 -8.72 -42.43 15.89
CA GLN A 243 -9.39 -42.38 17.18
C GLN A 243 -8.28 -42.40 18.25
N THR A 244 -8.09 -41.30 18.98
CA THR A 244 -7.29 -41.35 20.20
C THR A 244 -8.11 -42.06 21.27
N SER A 245 -8.08 -43.38 21.22
CA SER A 245 -8.47 -44.21 22.34
C SER A 245 -7.34 -44.18 23.36
N VAL A 246 -7.63 -43.76 24.59
CA VAL A 246 -6.72 -43.98 25.71
C VAL A 246 -6.78 -45.48 26.01
N GLN A 247 -5.79 -46.22 25.52
CA GLN A 247 -5.63 -47.61 25.87
C GLN A 247 -5.00 -47.69 27.26
N LYS A 248 -5.70 -48.34 28.21
CA LYS A 248 -5.09 -48.73 29.47
C LYS A 248 -4.18 -49.92 29.18
N GLY A 249 -2.87 -49.74 29.36
CA GLY A 249 -1.86 -50.79 29.26
C GLY A 249 -1.15 -50.94 30.61
N VAL A 250 -0.70 -52.16 30.91
CA VAL A 250 0.15 -52.46 32.08
C VAL A 250 1.61 -52.51 31.60
N LEU A 251 2.58 -52.22 32.46
CA LEU A 251 4.01 -52.42 32.15
C LEU A 251 4.26 -53.87 31.67
N ASP A 252 5.08 -54.03 30.63
CA ASP A 252 5.39 -55.32 29.98
C ASP A 252 4.18 -56.00 29.30
N SER A 253 3.12 -55.24 28.99
CA SER A 253 1.98 -55.73 28.22
C SER A 253 2.16 -55.54 26.71
N LEU A 254 1.65 -56.52 25.94
CA LEU A 254 1.66 -56.52 24.48
C LEU A 254 0.77 -55.39 23.94
N ILE A 255 1.30 -54.54 23.06
CA ILE A 255 0.58 -53.42 22.44
C ILE A 255 -0.25 -53.89 21.25
N SER A 256 0.32 -54.78 20.42
CA SER A 256 -0.31 -55.30 19.21
C SER A 256 0.15 -56.72 18.98
N ASP A 257 -0.77 -57.60 18.57
CA ASP A 257 -0.46 -58.99 18.23
C ASP A 257 0.09 -59.16 16.80
N ASN A 258 0.16 -58.06 16.03
CA ASN A 258 0.74 -58.07 14.70
C ASN A 258 2.27 -58.15 14.79
N ASP A 259 2.84 -59.00 13.93
CA ASP A 259 4.28 -59.10 13.77
C ASP A 259 4.82 -57.83 13.08
N LEU A 260 5.79 -57.19 13.71
CA LEU A 260 6.46 -55.98 13.24
C LEU A 260 7.79 -56.32 12.58
N TYR A 261 7.96 -55.95 11.31
CA TYR A 261 9.25 -55.99 10.64
C TYR A 261 10.01 -54.68 10.88
N PHE A 262 11.17 -54.77 11.52
CA PHE A 262 12.00 -53.61 11.85
C PHE A 262 13.47 -53.93 11.64
N ASN A 263 14.29 -52.90 11.49
CA ASN A 263 15.74 -53.05 11.52
C ASN A 263 16.36 -52.09 12.54
N ILE A 264 17.61 -52.30 12.90
CA ILE A 264 18.34 -51.35 13.75
C ILE A 264 18.85 -50.20 12.87
N VAL A 265 18.76 -48.96 13.39
CA VAL A 265 19.16 -47.73 12.69
C VAL A 265 20.61 -47.87 12.19
N PRO A 266 20.94 -47.46 10.94
CA PRO A 266 22.31 -47.48 10.44
C PRO A 266 23.28 -46.77 11.41
N ASP A 267 24.46 -47.35 11.59
CA ASP A 267 25.54 -46.86 12.45
C ASP A 267 25.24 -46.83 13.97
N GLU A 268 24.10 -47.37 14.41
CA GLU A 268 23.78 -47.55 15.82
C GLU A 268 23.85 -49.02 16.28
N VAL A 269 24.17 -49.21 17.55
CA VAL A 269 24.17 -50.50 18.23
C VAL A 269 23.06 -50.51 19.27
N ALA A 270 22.10 -51.42 19.13
CA ALA A 270 20.99 -51.53 20.06
C ALA A 270 21.38 -52.35 21.30
N THR A 271 21.09 -51.83 22.49
CA THR A 271 21.15 -52.62 23.74
C THR A 271 19.96 -53.57 23.81
N VAL A 272 20.21 -54.84 24.09
CA VAL A 272 19.19 -55.88 24.24
C VAL A 272 19.01 -56.19 25.73
N TRP A 273 17.79 -56.05 26.22
CA TRP A 273 17.42 -56.22 27.63
C TRP A 273 16.63 -57.52 27.84
N SER A 274 16.71 -58.13 29.04
CA SER A 274 15.97 -59.36 29.36
C SER A 274 14.46 -59.15 29.50
N ALA A 275 14.03 -57.95 29.92
CA ALA A 275 12.62 -57.54 29.98
C ALA A 275 12.46 -56.15 29.37
N CYS A 276 11.22 -55.75 29.03
CA CYS A 276 10.96 -54.45 28.39
C CYS A 276 10.97 -53.32 29.44
N THR A 277 12.05 -53.20 30.18
CA THR A 277 12.22 -52.22 31.26
C THR A 277 13.70 -51.88 31.45
N VAL A 278 14.00 -50.59 31.66
CA VAL A 278 15.36 -50.09 31.91
C VAL A 278 15.98 -50.57 33.23
N SER A 279 15.19 -51.17 34.13
CA SER A 279 15.65 -51.78 35.39
C SER A 279 16.07 -53.25 35.23
N SER A 280 15.87 -53.87 34.07
CA SER A 280 16.20 -55.28 33.83
C SER A 280 17.68 -55.48 33.48
N SER A 281 18.18 -56.73 33.47
CA SER A 281 19.57 -57.00 33.12
C SER A 281 19.78 -56.93 31.60
N VAL A 282 20.87 -56.28 31.17
CA VAL A 282 21.30 -56.26 29.75
C VAL A 282 21.88 -57.61 29.39
N ILE A 283 21.34 -58.25 28.34
CA ILE A 283 21.75 -59.58 27.87
C ILE A 283 22.78 -59.52 26.73
N GLY A 284 22.86 -58.39 26.02
CA GLY A 284 23.86 -58.17 24.98
C GLY A 284 23.53 -56.97 24.09
N TYR A 285 24.20 -56.90 22.96
CA TYR A 285 24.00 -55.87 21.94
C TYR A 285 23.57 -56.51 20.61
N ALA A 286 22.78 -55.79 19.82
CA ALA A 286 22.39 -56.21 18.48
C ALA A 286 22.73 -55.09 17.47
N GLY A 287 23.07 -55.50 16.24
CA GLY A 287 23.36 -54.61 15.12
C GLY A 287 22.41 -54.81 13.96
N ARG A 288 22.48 -53.94 12.95
CA ARG A 288 21.69 -54.05 11.72
C ARG A 288 22.05 -55.32 10.94
N ILE A 289 21.06 -56.01 10.38
CA ILE A 289 21.25 -57.13 9.43
C ILE A 289 20.45 -56.90 8.14
N GLU A 290 20.90 -57.48 7.03
CA GLU A 290 20.11 -57.51 5.79
C GLU A 290 18.87 -58.41 5.98
N GLY A 291 17.69 -57.94 5.57
CA GLY A 291 16.42 -58.62 5.79
C GLY A 291 15.66 -58.21 7.07
N GLY A 292 16.34 -57.58 8.03
CA GLY A 292 15.74 -57.06 9.26
C GLY A 292 15.30 -58.14 10.27
N TYR A 293 14.67 -57.69 11.34
CA TYR A 293 14.16 -58.48 12.45
C TYR A 293 12.64 -58.51 12.46
N LYS A 294 12.09 -59.57 13.05
CA LYS A 294 10.66 -59.74 13.29
C LYS A 294 10.41 -59.74 14.79
N GLY A 295 9.56 -58.85 15.28
CA GLY A 295 9.26 -58.70 16.70
C GLY A 295 7.85 -58.21 16.99
N LYS A 296 7.50 -58.09 18.26
CA LYS A 296 6.20 -57.55 18.71
C LYS A 296 6.39 -56.34 19.61
N GLU A 297 5.46 -55.39 19.55
CA GLU A 297 5.49 -54.17 20.36
C GLU A 297 4.99 -54.42 21.79
N TYR A 298 5.72 -53.94 22.79
CA TYR A 298 5.40 -54.01 24.22
C TYR A 298 5.50 -52.62 24.86
N TRP A 299 4.67 -52.37 25.88
CA TRP A 299 4.80 -51.19 26.73
C TRP A 299 5.92 -51.41 27.75
N GLY A 300 6.91 -50.51 27.80
CA GLY A 300 8.05 -50.65 28.69
C GLY A 300 8.46 -49.37 29.42
N GLY A 301 9.48 -49.49 30.28
CA GLY A 301 9.96 -48.41 31.16
C GLY A 301 10.60 -47.21 30.43
N SER A 302 10.92 -46.16 31.18
CA SER A 302 11.19 -44.81 30.67
C SER A 302 12.33 -44.68 29.65
N TYR A 303 12.00 -44.05 28.51
CA TYR A 303 12.92 -43.31 27.64
C TYR A 303 12.17 -42.08 27.10
N TYR A 304 12.80 -40.90 27.15
CA TYR A 304 12.24 -39.66 26.59
C TYR A 304 12.50 -39.61 25.08
N PRO A 305 11.46 -39.48 24.22
CA PRO A 305 11.68 -39.22 22.81
C PRO A 305 12.31 -37.83 22.64
N PHE A 306 13.33 -37.73 21.77
CA PHE A 306 14.08 -36.49 21.55
C PHE A 306 13.32 -35.48 20.67
N ASP A 307 12.11 -35.80 20.21
CA ASP A 307 11.31 -34.95 19.31
C ASP A 307 9.82 -35.00 19.69
N GLU A 308 9.10 -33.87 19.54
CA GLU A 308 7.72 -33.62 20.01
C GLU A 308 6.62 -34.49 19.35
N LYS A 309 6.99 -35.65 18.78
CA LYS A 309 6.12 -36.56 18.02
C LYS A 309 6.02 -37.99 18.59
N GLY A 310 6.54 -38.27 19.78
CA GLY A 310 6.51 -39.61 20.39
C GLY A 310 5.42 -39.80 21.45
N LYS A 311 4.45 -40.69 21.21
CA LYS A 311 3.37 -41.03 22.16
C LYS A 311 3.92 -41.80 23.38
N ALA A 312 4.12 -41.12 24.50
CA ALA A 312 4.39 -41.74 25.80
C ALA A 312 3.07 -42.03 26.54
N ALA A 313 2.95 -43.20 27.18
CA ALA A 313 1.88 -43.46 28.15
C ALA A 313 2.37 -43.10 29.56
N TYR A 314 1.48 -42.68 30.47
CA TYR A 314 1.86 -42.29 31.83
C TYR A 314 1.15 -43.22 32.82
N ASP A 315 1.93 -43.88 33.69
CA ASP A 315 1.40 -44.65 34.80
C ASP A 315 1.24 -43.75 36.04
N PRO A 316 0.00 -43.41 36.46
CA PRO A 316 -0.23 -42.54 37.60
C PRO A 316 0.06 -43.21 38.96
N GLU A 317 0.10 -44.54 39.07
CA GLU A 317 0.38 -45.24 40.34
C GLU A 317 1.87 -45.29 40.66
N GLN A 318 2.72 -45.43 39.63
CA GLN A 318 4.18 -45.51 39.78
C GLN A 318 4.90 -44.20 39.43
N ALA A 319 4.20 -43.21 38.84
CA ALA A 319 4.73 -41.95 38.35
C ALA A 319 5.85 -42.11 37.29
N ILE A 320 5.71 -43.11 36.41
CA ILE A 320 6.70 -43.44 35.36
C ILE A 320 6.08 -43.22 33.97
N TYR A 321 6.85 -42.60 33.07
CA TYR A 321 6.51 -42.53 31.65
C TYR A 321 6.90 -43.83 30.95
N LEU A 322 5.93 -44.43 30.26
CA LEU A 322 6.07 -45.65 29.49
C LEU A 322 6.43 -45.32 28.04
N GLY A 323 7.49 -45.95 27.54
CA GLY A 323 7.91 -45.93 26.15
C GLY A 323 7.52 -47.22 25.42
N LYS A 324 7.62 -47.22 24.10
CA LYS A 324 7.48 -48.43 23.29
C LYS A 324 8.79 -49.20 23.23
N TRP A 325 8.68 -50.51 23.34
CA TRP A 325 9.77 -51.46 23.20
C TRP A 325 9.37 -52.54 22.20
N ILE A 326 10.35 -53.13 21.53
CA ILE A 326 10.13 -54.22 20.59
C ILE A 326 10.82 -55.46 21.16
N GLN A 327 10.04 -56.51 21.41
CA GLN A 327 10.54 -57.81 21.82
C GLN A 327 10.76 -58.66 20.57
N ALA A 328 12.01 -59.06 20.32
CA ALA A 328 12.41 -59.83 19.16
C ALA A 328 13.51 -60.83 19.50
N THR A 329 13.62 -61.88 18.69
CA THR A 329 14.76 -62.80 18.77
C THR A 329 15.90 -62.21 17.94
N VAL A 330 16.98 -61.83 18.61
CA VAL A 330 18.12 -61.15 17.99
C VAL A 330 19.44 -61.86 18.30
N PRO A 331 20.44 -61.79 17.41
CA PRO A 331 21.76 -62.33 17.68
C PRO A 331 22.46 -61.42 18.69
N LEU A 332 22.99 -62.01 19.75
CA LEU A 332 23.66 -61.27 20.80
C LEU A 332 25.15 -61.07 20.49
N PHE A 333 25.61 -59.85 20.62
CA PHE A 333 27.01 -59.45 20.49
C PHE A 333 27.50 -58.82 21.80
N PHE A 334 28.78 -58.98 22.10
CA PHE A 334 29.45 -58.19 23.11
C PHE A 334 30.15 -56.99 22.46
N LYS A 335 30.23 -55.88 23.19
CA LYS A 335 30.91 -54.67 22.71
C LYS A 335 32.37 -54.69 23.15
N THR A 336 33.30 -54.67 22.19
CA THR A 336 34.75 -54.56 22.48
C THR A 336 35.08 -53.11 22.84
N SER A 337 36.20 -52.87 23.54
CA SER A 337 36.69 -51.53 23.93
C SER A 337 36.79 -50.54 22.76
N ASP A 338 36.99 -51.02 21.53
CA ASP A 338 37.10 -50.21 20.30
C ASP A 338 35.72 -49.94 19.64
N GLY A 339 34.61 -50.30 20.29
CA GLY A 339 33.26 -50.09 19.77
C GLY A 339 32.78 -51.11 18.73
N LYS A 340 33.64 -52.06 18.31
CA LYS A 340 33.28 -53.16 17.41
C LYS A 340 32.51 -54.28 18.13
N LEU A 341 31.56 -54.88 17.42
CA LEU A 341 30.72 -55.98 17.91
C LEU A 341 31.41 -57.34 17.69
N GLY A 342 31.57 -58.12 18.76
CA GLY A 342 32.02 -59.51 18.71
C GLY A 342 30.86 -60.48 18.97
N PRO A 343 30.76 -61.61 18.26
CA PRO A 343 29.66 -62.56 18.41
C PRO A 343 29.70 -63.27 19.78
N ILE A 344 28.56 -63.35 20.45
CA ILE A 344 28.41 -64.24 21.62
C ILE A 344 28.01 -65.62 21.08
N LEU A 345 28.86 -66.63 21.31
CA LEU A 345 28.64 -68.01 20.86
C LEU A 345 28.06 -68.84 22.01
N ASP A 346 27.14 -69.75 21.69
CA ASP A 346 26.65 -70.76 22.63
C ASP A 346 27.68 -71.91 22.80
N LYS A 347 27.41 -72.86 23.70
CA LYS A 347 28.30 -74.00 24.03
C LYS A 347 28.71 -74.87 22.84
N GLU A 348 28.01 -74.75 21.71
CA GLU A 348 28.24 -75.47 20.46
C GLU A 348 28.98 -74.63 19.38
N GLY A 349 29.43 -73.42 19.71
CA GLY A 349 30.18 -72.55 18.80
C GLY A 349 29.33 -71.82 17.75
N ILE A 350 28.00 -71.82 17.92
CA ILE A 350 27.02 -71.15 17.05
C ILE A 350 26.64 -69.80 17.66
N GLN A 351 26.38 -68.78 16.83
CA GLN A 351 25.86 -67.48 17.26
C GLN A 351 24.66 -67.65 18.19
N LYS A 352 24.71 -67.05 19.38
CA LYS A 352 23.62 -67.11 20.35
C LYS A 352 22.50 -66.16 19.93
N TRP A 353 21.32 -66.72 19.66
CA TRP A 353 20.09 -65.99 19.39
C TRP A 353 19.17 -66.10 20.61
N GLU A 354 18.76 -64.96 21.15
CA GLU A 354 17.92 -64.93 22.35
C GLU A 354 16.81 -63.89 22.20
N LYS A 355 15.69 -64.16 22.87
CA LYS A 355 14.56 -63.24 22.89
C LYS A 355 14.87 -62.10 23.84
N GLY A 356 14.88 -60.88 23.32
CA GLY A 356 15.18 -59.69 24.12
C GLY A 356 14.34 -58.49 23.72
N CYS A 357 14.29 -57.51 24.62
CA CYS A 357 13.58 -56.26 24.41
C CYS A 357 14.57 -55.15 23.99
N ILE A 358 14.21 -54.43 22.93
CA ILE A 358 14.96 -53.31 22.37
C ILE A 358 14.10 -52.04 22.44
N GLN A 359 14.71 -50.90 22.78
CA GLN A 359 14.03 -49.61 22.77
C GLN A 359 13.73 -49.17 21.33
N GLU A 360 12.51 -48.65 21.08
CA GLU A 360 12.09 -48.20 19.75
C GLU A 360 13.06 -47.19 19.10
N LYS A 361 13.75 -46.38 19.91
CA LYS A 361 14.72 -45.37 19.43
C LYS A 361 15.87 -45.93 18.59
N TYR A 362 16.26 -47.20 18.83
CA TYR A 362 17.31 -47.87 18.07
C TYR A 362 16.77 -48.59 16.84
N THR A 363 15.47 -48.51 16.59
CA THR A 363 14.78 -49.32 15.57
C THR A 363 14.11 -48.46 14.52
N GLN A 364 14.14 -48.95 13.29
CA GLN A 364 13.45 -48.39 12.15
C GLN A 364 12.47 -49.44 11.62
N VAL A 365 11.17 -49.18 11.81
CA VAL A 365 10.10 -50.05 11.31
C VAL A 365 10.06 -50.00 9.79
N MET A 366 10.17 -51.16 9.13
CA MET A 366 10.20 -51.26 7.67
C MET A 366 8.79 -51.21 7.04
N ASP A 367 7.75 -51.49 7.83
CA ASP A 367 6.38 -51.70 7.33
C ASP A 367 5.52 -50.43 7.21
N ARG A 368 6.14 -49.23 7.21
CA ARG A 368 5.46 -47.93 6.99
C ARG A 368 5.77 -47.27 5.66
N LEU A 369 6.28 -48.00 4.68
CA LEU A 369 6.38 -47.53 3.30
C LEU A 369 5.01 -47.59 2.59
N ARG A 370 4.09 -46.70 2.97
CA ARG A 370 3.12 -46.17 1.99
C ARG A 370 3.84 -45.06 1.24
N PHE A 371 4.09 -45.31 -0.05
CA PHE A 371 4.79 -44.43 -0.98
C PHE A 371 4.30 -42.97 -0.87
N ALA A 372 5.13 -42.13 -0.26
CA ALA A 372 5.18 -40.70 -0.52
C ALA A 372 6.66 -40.30 -0.50
N SER A 373 7.15 -40.00 -1.69
CA SER A 373 8.48 -39.52 -2.01
C SER A 373 8.78 -38.15 -1.40
N VAL A 374 10.09 -37.85 -1.31
CA VAL A 374 10.83 -36.56 -1.09
C VAL A 374 11.89 -36.82 0.00
N LEU A 375 13.21 -36.81 -0.20
CA LEU A 375 14.11 -36.28 -1.25
C LEU A 375 15.54 -36.85 -1.06
N GLY A 376 16.29 -36.96 -2.18
CA GLY A 376 17.77 -36.93 -2.28
C GLY A 376 18.52 -38.17 -1.78
N GLU A 377 19.49 -38.78 -2.46
CA GLU A 377 20.47 -38.28 -3.42
C GLU A 377 21.18 -39.51 -4.04
N SER A 378 21.36 -39.56 -5.37
CA SER A 378 22.49 -40.28 -6.00
C SER A 378 22.63 -39.88 -7.47
N THR A 379 23.58 -38.96 -7.69
CA THR A 379 24.61 -38.95 -8.75
C THR A 379 24.41 -39.71 -10.08
N GLU A 380 24.80 -38.98 -11.13
CA GLU A 380 25.30 -39.41 -12.44
C GLU A 380 24.30 -40.01 -13.45
N SER A 381 24.07 -39.28 -14.55
CA SER A 381 24.65 -39.61 -15.87
C SER A 381 24.00 -38.82 -17.01
N ALA A 382 24.86 -38.28 -17.88
CA ALA A 382 24.69 -38.16 -19.34
C ALA A 382 23.61 -37.16 -19.87
N SER A 383 24.03 -36.00 -20.42
CA SER A 383 24.28 -35.76 -21.86
C SER A 383 22.95 -35.61 -22.66
N LEU A 384 22.69 -34.64 -23.55
CA LEU A 384 23.48 -33.82 -24.46
C LEU A 384 22.64 -32.61 -24.93
N THR A 385 23.39 -31.56 -25.29
CA THR A 385 23.16 -30.45 -26.23
C THR A 385 22.09 -30.57 -27.34
N SER A 386 21.39 -29.46 -27.62
CA SER A 386 21.52 -28.62 -28.85
C SER A 386 20.25 -27.74 -29.02
N THR A 387 20.31 -26.42 -28.84
CA THR A 387 20.48 -25.37 -29.88
C THR A 387 19.49 -25.46 -31.06
N ALA A 388 18.55 -24.49 -31.17
CA ALA A 388 18.34 -23.64 -32.36
C ALA A 388 17.06 -22.79 -32.25
N SER A 389 17.20 -21.55 -32.71
CA SER A 389 16.21 -20.47 -32.82
C SER A 389 15.41 -20.53 -34.14
N ALA A 390 14.45 -19.59 -34.31
CA ALA A 390 13.73 -19.16 -35.53
C ALA A 390 12.34 -19.82 -35.71
N SER A 391 11.17 -19.15 -35.74
CA SER A 391 10.62 -17.97 -36.45
C SER A 391 9.55 -18.39 -37.47
N THR A 392 8.40 -17.71 -37.42
CA THR A 392 7.49 -17.39 -38.55
C THR A 392 6.28 -18.29 -38.82
N SER A 393 5.16 -17.57 -38.97
CA SER A 393 3.78 -17.87 -39.36
C SER A 393 3.57 -18.67 -40.64
N LEU A 394 2.41 -19.37 -40.76
CA LEU A 394 1.42 -19.18 -41.85
C LEU A 394 0.17 -20.08 -41.69
N THR A 395 -0.87 -19.66 -42.39
CA THR A 395 -2.30 -19.98 -42.36
C THR A 395 -2.78 -21.11 -43.28
N ALA A 396 -3.95 -21.66 -42.95
CA ALA A 396 -5.10 -22.00 -43.82
C ALA A 396 -5.46 -23.47 -44.17
N SER A 397 -6.78 -23.69 -44.07
CA SER A 397 -7.72 -24.49 -44.90
C SER A 397 -7.88 -26.03 -44.72
N SER A 398 -9.00 -26.37 -44.06
CA SER A 398 -10.14 -27.21 -44.48
C SER A 398 -10.02 -28.71 -44.85
N SER A 399 -11.01 -29.44 -44.29
CA SER A 399 -11.73 -30.64 -44.79
C SER A 399 -11.28 -32.02 -44.30
N ALA A 400 -12.18 -32.67 -43.54
CA ALA A 400 -12.66 -34.06 -43.71
C ALA A 400 -13.30 -34.57 -42.42
N GLU A 401 -14.49 -35.16 -42.55
CA GLU A 401 -15.29 -35.77 -41.48
C GLU A 401 -14.76 -37.16 -41.07
N ALA A 402 -15.19 -37.56 -39.87
CA ALA A 402 -15.44 -38.91 -39.36
C ALA A 402 -14.37 -39.62 -38.47
N THR A 403 -14.84 -39.82 -37.23
CA THR A 403 -14.67 -40.97 -36.32
C THR A 403 -13.44 -41.11 -35.41
N ASP A 404 -13.72 -40.75 -34.15
CA ASP A 404 -13.57 -41.51 -32.89
C ASP A 404 -12.17 -41.76 -32.29
N SER A 405 -12.04 -41.22 -31.06
CA SER A 405 -11.12 -41.58 -29.98
C SER A 405 -9.63 -41.19 -30.08
N ALA A 406 -9.25 -40.07 -29.45
CA ALA A 406 -8.46 -40.01 -28.19
C ALA A 406 -7.52 -38.78 -28.07
N THR A 407 -7.34 -38.36 -26.81
CA THR A 407 -6.28 -37.49 -26.24
C THR A 407 -6.27 -36.01 -26.61
N VAL A 408 -6.71 -35.15 -25.66
CA VAL A 408 -6.39 -33.71 -25.66
C VAL A 408 -5.74 -33.33 -24.33
N VAL A 409 -4.47 -32.93 -24.42
CA VAL A 409 -3.69 -32.28 -23.36
C VAL A 409 -4.16 -30.83 -23.27
N TYR A 410 -4.50 -30.36 -22.06
CA TYR A 410 -4.90 -28.97 -21.84
C TYR A 410 -3.65 -28.08 -21.74
N GLU A 411 -3.53 -27.08 -22.62
CA GLU A 411 -2.53 -26.02 -22.50
C GLU A 411 -3.20 -24.75 -21.97
N THR A 412 -2.63 -24.15 -20.92
CA THR A 412 -3.15 -22.97 -20.24
C THR A 412 -2.68 -21.70 -20.94
N VAL A 413 -3.62 -20.88 -21.43
CA VAL A 413 -3.31 -19.50 -21.82
C VAL A 413 -3.88 -18.55 -20.75
N THR A 414 -2.98 -17.97 -19.95
CA THR A 414 -3.30 -16.88 -19.02
C THR A 414 -3.39 -15.57 -19.79
N VAL A 415 -4.60 -15.03 -19.99
CA VAL A 415 -4.77 -13.70 -20.59
C VAL A 415 -5.25 -12.72 -19.51
N SER A 416 -4.29 -11.95 -19.02
CA SER A 416 -4.40 -10.72 -18.22
C SER A 416 -4.66 -10.81 -16.70
N THR A 417 -3.73 -10.21 -15.97
CA THR A 417 -3.91 -9.68 -14.60
C THR A 417 -4.65 -8.36 -14.67
N SER A 418 -5.84 -8.27 -14.09
CA SER A 418 -6.44 -6.97 -13.78
C SER A 418 -5.66 -6.27 -12.66
N SER A 419 -5.74 -4.94 -12.61
CA SER A 419 -4.97 -4.06 -11.70
C SER A 419 -5.16 -4.32 -10.19
N GLY A 420 -6.04 -5.26 -9.81
CA GLY A 420 -6.31 -5.68 -8.44
C GLY A 420 -5.70 -7.03 -8.02
N GLY A 421 -4.80 -7.63 -8.81
CA GLY A 421 -4.11 -8.87 -8.41
C GLY A 421 -4.99 -10.13 -8.35
N LEU A 422 -6.16 -10.09 -8.97
CA LEU A 422 -7.06 -11.24 -9.13
C LEU A 422 -6.73 -11.96 -10.44
N GLU A 423 -6.38 -13.23 -10.33
CA GLU A 423 -6.20 -14.14 -11.46
C GLU A 423 -7.58 -14.67 -11.88
N VAL A 424 -8.09 -14.17 -13.01
CA VAL A 424 -9.38 -14.61 -13.56
C VAL A 424 -9.09 -15.70 -14.60
N VAL A 425 -9.61 -16.90 -14.36
CA VAL A 425 -9.50 -18.02 -15.30
C VAL A 425 -10.72 -18.01 -16.21
N GLU A 426 -10.55 -17.54 -17.44
CA GLU A 426 -11.61 -17.64 -18.46
C GLU A 426 -11.52 -18.99 -19.18
N LEU A 427 -12.68 -19.65 -19.34
CA LEU A 427 -12.81 -20.94 -20.01
C LEU A 427 -13.25 -20.69 -21.46
N SER A 428 -12.33 -20.78 -22.42
CA SER A 428 -12.72 -20.99 -23.82
C SER A 428 -12.92 -22.49 -24.05
N ALA A 429 -14.12 -22.87 -24.49
CA ALA A 429 -14.44 -24.23 -24.84
C ALA A 429 -13.85 -24.56 -26.22
N SER A 430 -12.76 -25.32 -26.28
CA SER A 430 -12.43 -26.06 -27.50
C SER A 430 -13.30 -27.30 -27.57
N SER A 431 -14.21 -27.33 -28.54
CA SER A 431 -15.08 -28.46 -28.83
C SER A 431 -14.25 -29.68 -29.25
N SER A 432 -14.01 -30.60 -28.33
CA SER A 432 -13.66 -31.99 -28.64
C SER A 432 -14.01 -32.87 -27.45
N ALA A 433 -14.90 -33.83 -27.68
CA ALA A 433 -15.36 -34.78 -26.70
C ALA A 433 -14.23 -35.76 -26.30
N THR A 434 -14.04 -35.98 -25.01
CA THR A 434 -13.41 -37.21 -24.52
C THR A 434 -13.99 -37.58 -23.15
N GLN A 435 -14.58 -38.78 -23.13
CA GLN A 435 -14.93 -39.67 -22.03
C GLN A 435 -15.45 -39.04 -20.71
N LYS A 436 -16.69 -39.40 -20.36
CA LYS A 436 -17.25 -39.30 -19.00
C LYS A 436 -16.33 -40.04 -18.02
N LYS A 437 -15.32 -39.36 -17.47
CA LYS A 437 -14.84 -39.67 -16.13
C LYS A 437 -16.06 -39.48 -15.23
N GLN A 438 -16.52 -40.55 -14.61
CA GLN A 438 -17.60 -40.52 -13.63
C GLN A 438 -17.26 -39.38 -12.66
N LYS A 439 -18.15 -38.39 -12.62
CA LYS A 439 -17.94 -37.12 -11.93
C LYS A 439 -17.85 -37.45 -10.44
N ASP A 440 -16.63 -37.68 -9.94
CA ASP A 440 -16.36 -37.85 -8.51
C ASP A 440 -16.70 -36.53 -7.85
N THR A 441 -17.99 -36.41 -7.54
CA THR A 441 -18.56 -35.26 -6.86
C THR A 441 -17.93 -35.23 -5.49
N TYR A 442 -17.09 -34.22 -5.23
CA TYR A 442 -16.42 -34.09 -3.94
C TYR A 442 -17.47 -33.73 -2.90
N LYS A 443 -17.74 -34.65 -1.97
CA LYS A 443 -18.80 -34.47 -0.96
C LYS A 443 -18.30 -33.54 0.15
N PHE A 444 -19.20 -32.71 0.66
CA PHE A 444 -18.93 -31.93 1.86
C PHE A 444 -18.74 -32.85 3.06
N ILE A 445 -17.77 -32.54 3.92
CA ILE A 445 -17.51 -33.24 5.18
C ILE A 445 -18.71 -33.05 6.14
N SER A 446 -19.37 -31.89 6.07
CA SER A 446 -20.61 -31.60 6.81
C SER A 446 -21.48 -30.57 6.08
N LYS A 447 -22.78 -30.52 6.39
CA LYS A 447 -23.74 -29.64 5.70
C LYS A 447 -23.30 -28.16 5.80
N PRO A 448 -23.23 -27.41 4.67
CA PRO A 448 -22.89 -25.99 4.70
C PRO A 448 -23.99 -25.18 5.38
N SER A 449 -23.68 -23.93 5.75
CA SER A 449 -24.65 -23.01 6.34
C SER A 449 -25.79 -22.65 5.38
N GLY A 450 -25.53 -22.74 4.06
CA GLY A 450 -26.51 -22.44 3.02
C GLY A 450 -26.88 -20.96 2.97
N GLN A 451 -25.97 -20.07 3.38
CA GLN A 451 -26.22 -18.64 3.46
C GLN A 451 -25.31 -17.88 2.48
N ALA A 452 -25.88 -16.94 1.72
CA ALA A 452 -25.12 -16.12 0.77
C ALA A 452 -25.50 -14.63 0.83
N ILE A 453 -24.52 -13.76 0.62
CA ILE A 453 -24.74 -12.34 0.33
C ILE A 453 -24.39 -12.14 -1.13
N VAL A 454 -25.32 -11.61 -1.91
CA VAL A 454 -25.14 -11.51 -3.36
C VAL A 454 -24.87 -10.07 -3.79
N SER A 455 -24.15 -9.88 -4.89
CA SER A 455 -24.02 -8.58 -5.53
C SER A 455 -25.29 -8.21 -6.30
N LEU A 456 -25.48 -6.91 -6.56
CA LEU A 456 -26.56 -6.44 -7.43
C LEU A 456 -26.35 -6.94 -8.88
N GLY A 457 -25.10 -7.01 -9.34
CA GLY A 457 -24.74 -7.64 -10.62
C GLY A 457 -25.17 -9.10 -10.72
N PHE A 458 -25.06 -9.87 -9.64
CA PHE A 458 -25.53 -11.26 -9.58
C PHE A 458 -27.06 -11.37 -9.67
N LEU A 459 -27.80 -10.49 -9.00
CA LEU A 459 -29.27 -10.46 -9.11
C LEU A 459 -29.72 -10.13 -10.54
N ASN A 460 -29.03 -9.19 -11.20
CA ASN A 460 -29.29 -8.84 -12.58
C ASN A 460 -29.03 -10.03 -13.52
N LEU A 461 -27.95 -10.79 -13.28
CA LEU A 461 -27.62 -12.00 -14.03
C LEU A 461 -28.73 -13.07 -13.93
N LEU A 462 -29.30 -13.25 -12.74
CA LEU A 462 -30.39 -14.21 -12.51
C LEU A 462 -31.79 -13.63 -12.79
N ASN A 463 -31.87 -12.36 -13.22
CA ASN A 463 -33.11 -11.62 -13.44
C ASN A 463 -34.06 -11.64 -12.21
N ILE A 464 -33.48 -11.53 -11.01
CA ILE A 464 -34.23 -11.49 -9.74
C ILE A 464 -34.40 -10.02 -9.31
N PRO A 465 -35.63 -9.51 -9.16
CA PRO A 465 -35.84 -8.14 -8.71
C PRO A 465 -35.40 -7.97 -7.26
N VAL A 466 -34.76 -6.83 -6.94
CA VAL A 466 -34.20 -6.51 -5.61
C VAL A 466 -35.25 -6.58 -4.49
N GLU A 467 -36.53 -6.37 -4.80
CA GLU A 467 -37.63 -6.51 -3.85
C GLU A 467 -37.89 -7.94 -3.39
N LYS A 468 -37.71 -8.91 -4.29
CA LYS A 468 -37.92 -10.34 -4.02
C LYS A 468 -36.62 -11.08 -3.76
N ALA A 469 -35.48 -10.39 -3.71
CA ALA A 469 -34.18 -11.02 -3.59
C ALA A 469 -33.92 -11.69 -2.23
N LEU A 470 -34.57 -11.25 -1.15
CA LEU A 470 -34.35 -11.85 0.18
C LEU A 470 -35.05 -13.20 0.28
N ASN A 471 -34.37 -14.19 0.87
CA ASN A 471 -34.83 -15.56 1.07
C ASN A 471 -35.06 -16.39 -0.21
N THR A 472 -34.70 -15.89 -1.39
CA THR A 472 -34.66 -16.74 -2.58
C THR A 472 -33.54 -17.75 -2.45
N LYS A 473 -33.81 -18.94 -2.98
CA LYS A 473 -32.90 -20.07 -2.94
C LYS A 473 -32.37 -20.38 -4.32
N PHE A 474 -31.10 -20.74 -4.40
CA PHE A 474 -30.43 -21.15 -5.61
C PHE A 474 -29.46 -22.28 -5.29
N ASN A 475 -29.23 -23.14 -6.27
CA ASN A 475 -28.34 -24.26 -6.09
C ASN A 475 -26.94 -23.89 -6.56
N VAL A 476 -25.92 -24.37 -5.84
CA VAL A 476 -24.52 -24.08 -6.17
C VAL A 476 -23.69 -25.35 -6.07
N SER A 477 -22.83 -25.56 -7.05
CA SER A 477 -21.69 -26.48 -6.97
C SER A 477 -20.39 -25.71 -7.14
N PHE A 478 -19.41 -25.98 -6.28
CA PHE A 478 -18.14 -25.26 -6.29
C PHE A 478 -17.09 -26.01 -7.08
N ILE A 479 -16.27 -25.28 -7.84
CA ILE A 479 -15.11 -25.84 -8.53
C ILE A 479 -13.91 -25.76 -7.58
N VAL A 480 -13.46 -26.91 -7.12
CA VAL A 480 -12.33 -27.06 -6.20
C VAL A 480 -11.10 -27.53 -6.97
N THR A 481 -9.95 -26.97 -6.62
CA THR A 481 -8.65 -27.32 -7.23
C THR A 481 -7.66 -27.76 -6.17
N LYS A 482 -6.56 -28.40 -6.61
CA LYS A 482 -5.41 -28.77 -5.76
C LYS A 482 -4.86 -27.61 -4.91
N SER A 483 -5.01 -26.37 -5.40
CA SER A 483 -4.57 -25.17 -4.69
C SER A 483 -5.38 -24.92 -3.42
N LEU A 484 -6.66 -25.29 -3.39
CA LEU A 484 -7.57 -25.10 -2.26
C LEU A 484 -7.68 -26.35 -1.39
N VAL A 485 -7.80 -27.52 -2.02
CA VAL A 485 -7.91 -28.83 -1.36
C VAL A 485 -6.77 -29.71 -1.86
N PRO A 486 -5.72 -29.96 -1.05
CA PRO A 486 -4.55 -30.73 -1.46
C PRO A 486 -4.84 -32.15 -1.93
N GLU A 487 -5.94 -32.74 -1.45
CA GLU A 487 -6.38 -34.11 -1.78
C GLU A 487 -6.94 -34.24 -3.21
N VAL A 488 -7.35 -33.14 -3.85
CA VAL A 488 -7.96 -33.16 -5.17
C VAL A 488 -6.87 -33.07 -6.24
N GLU A 489 -6.77 -34.09 -7.11
CA GLU A 489 -6.00 -34.01 -8.34
C GLU A 489 -6.83 -33.35 -9.46
N GLY A 490 -6.36 -32.19 -9.94
CA GLY A 490 -7.03 -31.44 -11.02
C GLY A 490 -8.17 -30.55 -10.53
N LYS A 491 -9.28 -30.53 -11.27
CA LYS A 491 -10.50 -29.77 -10.96
C LYS A 491 -11.62 -30.76 -10.59
N ALA A 492 -12.22 -30.59 -9.42
CA ALA A 492 -13.39 -31.35 -8.99
C ALA A 492 -14.58 -30.41 -8.75
N LEU A 493 -15.79 -30.92 -8.97
CA LEU A 493 -17.03 -30.22 -8.62
C LEU A 493 -17.58 -30.78 -7.32
N THR A 494 -18.01 -29.91 -6.41
CA THR A 494 -18.67 -30.36 -5.17
C THR A 494 -20.09 -30.84 -5.43
N SER A 495 -20.71 -31.46 -4.42
CA SER A 495 -22.16 -31.67 -4.45
C SER A 495 -22.89 -30.35 -4.60
N GLU A 496 -24.03 -30.41 -5.28
CA GLU A 496 -24.92 -29.29 -5.45
C GLU A 496 -25.67 -29.07 -4.13
N GLU A 497 -25.49 -27.89 -3.54
CA GLU A 497 -26.10 -27.52 -2.26
C GLU A 497 -26.96 -26.26 -2.44
N GLU A 498 -28.04 -26.17 -1.66
CA GLU A 498 -29.00 -25.07 -1.72
C GLU A 498 -28.52 -23.89 -0.83
N TYR A 499 -28.36 -22.70 -1.43
CA TYR A 499 -28.00 -21.46 -0.75
C TYR A 499 -29.15 -20.46 -0.77
N GLN A 500 -29.34 -19.76 0.35
CA GLN A 500 -30.37 -18.73 0.55
C GLN A 500 -29.73 -17.34 0.62
N ILE A 501 -30.34 -16.38 -0.09
CA ILE A 501 -29.89 -14.99 -0.09
C ILE A 501 -30.31 -14.28 1.21
N LEU A 502 -29.33 -13.86 2.01
CA LEU A 502 -29.52 -13.10 3.25
C LEU A 502 -29.37 -11.59 3.09
N GLY A 503 -28.57 -11.17 2.11
CA GLY A 503 -28.25 -9.76 1.89
C GLY A 503 -27.84 -9.50 0.45
N VAL A 504 -28.01 -8.24 0.06
CA VAL A 504 -27.67 -7.74 -1.28
C VAL A 504 -26.69 -6.59 -1.12
N SER A 505 -25.50 -6.69 -1.70
CA SER A 505 -24.51 -5.61 -1.71
C SER A 505 -24.77 -4.61 -2.85
N ASP A 506 -24.42 -3.35 -2.62
CA ASP A 506 -24.50 -2.24 -3.57
C ASP A 506 -23.35 -2.29 -4.61
N ASP A 507 -23.26 -3.41 -5.32
CA ASP A 507 -22.24 -3.66 -6.32
C ASP A 507 -22.90 -4.15 -7.61
N ALA A 508 -23.11 -3.21 -8.53
CA ALA A 508 -23.78 -3.46 -9.81
C ALA A 508 -22.83 -3.99 -10.88
N ASP A 509 -21.55 -3.66 -10.78
CA ASP A 509 -20.56 -3.88 -11.83
C ASP A 509 -19.99 -5.31 -11.80
N SER A 510 -19.98 -5.94 -10.62
CA SER A 510 -19.42 -7.28 -10.44
C SER A 510 -20.48 -8.33 -10.13
N GLN A 511 -20.29 -9.53 -10.71
CA GLN A 511 -21.18 -10.69 -10.55
C GLN A 511 -20.54 -11.68 -9.59
N HIS A 512 -20.83 -11.54 -8.30
CA HIS A 512 -20.31 -12.43 -7.28
C HIS A 512 -21.27 -12.59 -6.12
N PHE A 513 -21.00 -13.58 -5.29
CA PHE A 513 -21.64 -13.69 -3.99
C PHE A 513 -20.64 -14.15 -2.94
N TYR A 514 -20.87 -13.70 -1.71
CA TYR A 514 -20.11 -14.09 -0.54
C TYR A 514 -20.77 -15.31 0.11
N VAL A 515 -19.95 -16.23 0.59
CA VAL A 515 -20.35 -17.35 1.45
C VAL A 515 -19.54 -17.32 2.75
N PRO A 516 -20.07 -17.86 3.85
CA PRO A 516 -19.30 -17.98 5.09
C PRO A 516 -18.03 -18.80 4.89
N PHE A 517 -16.91 -18.29 5.41
CA PHE A 517 -15.61 -18.96 5.34
C PHE A 517 -15.63 -20.40 5.89
N THR A 518 -16.48 -20.67 6.89
CA THR A 518 -16.68 -22.01 7.46
C THR A 518 -17.18 -23.03 6.45
N ASP A 519 -17.92 -22.61 5.42
CA ASP A 519 -18.49 -23.55 4.44
C ASP A 519 -17.41 -24.14 3.54
N ILE A 520 -16.32 -23.42 3.28
CA ILE A 520 -15.16 -23.95 2.53
C ILE A 520 -14.27 -24.84 3.40
N GLN A 521 -14.16 -24.54 4.69
CA GLN A 521 -13.50 -25.45 5.62
C GLN A 521 -14.20 -26.82 5.68
N LYS A 522 -15.53 -26.85 5.56
CA LYS A 522 -16.32 -28.09 5.47
C LYS A 522 -16.13 -28.87 4.17
N ILE A 523 -15.53 -28.26 3.15
CA ILE A 523 -15.11 -28.93 1.90
C ILE A 523 -13.67 -29.46 2.04
N GLY A 524 -13.01 -29.31 3.20
CA GLY A 524 -11.60 -29.70 3.36
C GLY A 524 -10.60 -28.66 2.82
N GLY A 525 -11.06 -27.43 2.55
CA GLY A 525 -10.20 -26.33 2.17
C GLY A 525 -9.26 -25.95 3.32
N THR A 526 -7.96 -26.18 3.14
CA THR A 526 -6.91 -25.89 4.13
C THR A 526 -6.04 -24.71 3.75
N ASN A 527 -6.04 -24.36 2.46
CA ASN A 527 -5.26 -23.25 1.91
C ASN A 527 -6.18 -22.07 1.56
N PHE A 528 -5.60 -20.88 1.46
CA PHE A 528 -6.26 -19.63 1.15
C PHE A 528 -5.79 -19.11 -0.21
N THR A 529 -6.65 -18.40 -0.93
CA THR A 529 -6.25 -17.74 -2.19
C THR A 529 -5.49 -16.45 -1.90
N GLN A 530 -5.96 -15.68 -0.92
CA GLN A 530 -5.40 -14.38 -0.58
C GLN A 530 -5.52 -14.11 0.92
N LEU A 531 -4.64 -13.25 1.43
CA LEU A 531 -4.62 -12.81 2.82
C LEU A 531 -4.64 -11.28 2.87
N LYS A 532 -5.68 -10.73 3.49
CA LYS A 532 -5.80 -9.28 3.70
C LYS A 532 -5.17 -8.90 5.04
N VAL A 533 -4.01 -8.24 4.98
CA VAL A 533 -3.22 -7.82 6.14
C VAL A 533 -3.54 -6.37 6.48
N ILE A 534 -3.99 -6.13 7.70
CA ILE A 534 -4.38 -4.81 8.19
C ILE A 534 -3.29 -4.32 9.14
N LEU A 535 -2.78 -3.12 8.87
CA LEU A 535 -1.71 -2.50 9.65
C LEU A 535 -2.26 -1.52 10.68
N LYS A 536 -1.51 -1.33 11.77
CA LYS A 536 -1.84 -0.31 12.77
C LYS A 536 -1.70 1.11 12.18
N ASP A 537 -0.63 1.31 11.41
CA ASP A 537 -0.28 2.58 10.76
C ASP A 537 -0.03 2.40 9.26
N LYS A 538 -0.45 3.37 8.45
CA LYS A 538 -0.20 3.44 6.99
C LYS A 538 1.29 3.55 6.69
N ASN A 539 2.07 4.21 7.54
CA ASN A 539 3.49 4.48 7.27
C ASN A 539 4.37 3.21 7.31
N ASP A 540 3.89 2.14 7.94
CA ASP A 540 4.61 0.87 8.05
C ASP A 540 4.33 -0.09 6.88
N ILE A 541 3.44 0.25 5.94
CA ILE A 541 3.09 -0.56 4.77
C ILE A 541 4.34 -1.00 4.02
N ALA A 542 5.26 -0.07 3.73
CA ALA A 542 6.47 -0.37 2.97
C ALA A 542 7.39 -1.39 3.68
N LYS A 543 7.49 -1.32 5.01
CA LYS A 543 8.33 -2.24 5.80
C LYS A 543 7.72 -3.62 5.87
N VAL A 544 6.41 -3.70 6.12
CA VAL A 544 5.69 -4.97 6.23
C VAL A 544 5.61 -5.65 4.86
N ARG A 545 5.34 -4.89 3.80
CA ARG A 545 5.45 -5.36 2.41
C ARG A 545 6.79 -6.03 2.16
N LYS A 546 7.89 -5.32 2.41
CA LYS A 546 9.24 -5.86 2.17
C LYS A 546 9.49 -7.16 2.94
N SER A 547 8.98 -7.24 4.18
CA SER A 547 9.07 -8.45 5.02
C SER A 547 8.28 -9.62 4.43
N ILE A 548 7.07 -9.36 3.91
CA ILE A 548 6.21 -10.36 3.28
C ILE A 548 6.75 -10.80 1.91
N GLU A 549 7.31 -9.89 1.13
CA GLU A 549 7.93 -10.17 -0.16
C GLU A 549 9.24 -10.97 0.00
N THR A 550 9.99 -10.72 1.07
CA THR A 550 11.17 -11.55 1.42
C THR A 550 10.78 -12.98 1.76
N MET A 551 9.56 -13.22 2.24
CA MET A 551 9.01 -14.57 2.44
C MET A 551 8.55 -15.24 1.13
N GLY A 552 8.65 -14.55 -0.02
CA GLY A 552 8.29 -15.08 -1.34
C GLY A 552 6.84 -14.83 -1.76
N PHE A 553 6.06 -14.06 -0.99
CA PHE A 553 4.69 -13.69 -1.35
C PHE A 553 4.64 -12.39 -2.15
N ARG A 554 3.60 -12.22 -2.96
CA ARG A 554 3.33 -10.94 -3.63
C ARG A 554 2.43 -10.09 -2.75
N THR A 555 2.68 -8.79 -2.75
CA THR A 555 1.80 -7.85 -2.06
C THR A 555 1.26 -6.80 -3.01
N THR A 556 0.00 -6.43 -2.82
CA THR A 556 -0.66 -5.33 -3.50
C THR A 556 -1.34 -4.46 -2.45
N SER A 557 -1.35 -3.14 -2.63
CA SER A 557 -2.08 -2.25 -1.73
C SER A 557 -2.79 -1.15 -2.48
N THR A 558 -3.87 -0.65 -1.91
CA THR A 558 -4.55 0.55 -2.40
C THR A 558 -3.63 1.79 -2.37
N VAL A 559 -2.60 1.79 -1.51
CA VAL A 559 -1.61 2.87 -1.45
C VAL A 559 -0.79 2.97 -2.74
N ASP A 560 -0.55 1.87 -3.45
CA ASP A 560 0.17 1.89 -4.72
C ASP A 560 -0.65 2.58 -5.80
N THR A 561 -1.95 2.29 -5.85
CA THR A 561 -2.90 2.96 -6.76
C THR A 561 -2.99 4.46 -6.46
N VAL A 562 -3.07 4.82 -5.18
CA VAL A 562 -3.08 6.23 -4.77
C VAL A 562 -1.76 6.92 -5.14
N ALA A 563 -0.61 6.29 -4.92
CA ALA A 563 0.69 6.84 -5.31
C ALA A 563 0.80 7.03 -6.83
N GLN A 564 0.23 6.13 -7.64
CA GLN A 564 0.16 6.29 -9.10
C GLN A 564 -0.70 7.50 -9.47
N ILE A 565 -1.87 7.67 -8.85
CA ILE A 565 -2.75 8.84 -9.06
C ILE A 565 -2.01 10.12 -8.69
N GLU A 566 -1.39 10.17 -7.50
CA GLU A 566 -0.59 11.31 -7.04
C GLU A 566 0.53 11.65 -8.04
N SER A 567 1.24 10.64 -8.56
CA SER A 567 2.32 10.85 -9.55
C SER A 567 1.80 11.41 -10.88
N LEU A 568 0.64 10.94 -11.35
CA LEU A 568 0.00 11.43 -12.57
C LEU A 568 -0.40 12.90 -12.41
N PHE A 569 -1.08 13.24 -11.31
CA PHE A 569 -1.48 14.62 -11.05
C PHE A 569 -0.28 15.54 -10.77
N ALA A 570 0.79 15.05 -10.14
CA ALA A 570 2.04 15.78 -10.00
C ALA A 570 2.64 16.14 -11.37
N ASN A 571 2.70 15.19 -12.31
CA ASN A 571 3.18 15.44 -13.67
C ASN A 571 2.30 16.45 -14.42
N LEU A 572 0.97 16.33 -14.32
CA LEU A 572 0.04 17.31 -14.89
C LEU A 572 0.26 18.72 -14.31
N ARG A 573 0.49 18.85 -13.00
CA ARG A 573 0.78 20.13 -12.36
C ARG A 573 2.09 20.75 -12.85
N ILE A 574 3.11 19.94 -13.12
CA ILE A 574 4.37 20.44 -13.69
C ILE A 574 4.12 21.04 -15.07
N VAL A 575 3.35 20.36 -15.93
CA VAL A 575 2.98 20.88 -17.26
C VAL A 575 2.17 22.18 -17.14
N LEU A 576 1.16 22.22 -16.26
CA LEU A 576 0.37 23.44 -16.00
C LEU A 576 1.23 24.58 -15.43
N GLY A 577 2.19 24.26 -14.57
CA GLY A 577 3.16 25.21 -14.03
C GLY A 577 4.06 25.80 -15.11
N LEU A 578 4.55 24.97 -16.05
CA LEU A 578 5.34 25.43 -17.20
C LEU A 578 4.53 26.37 -18.10
N LEU A 579 3.30 26.01 -18.44
CA LEU A 579 2.39 26.88 -19.19
C LEU A 579 2.15 28.20 -18.43
N GLY A 580 2.02 28.11 -17.11
CA GLY A 580 1.87 29.28 -16.27
C GLY A 580 3.11 30.19 -16.26
N MET A 581 4.31 29.61 -16.30
CA MET A 581 5.55 30.37 -16.41
C MET A 581 5.65 31.11 -17.75
N VAL A 582 5.19 30.49 -18.84
CA VAL A 582 5.09 31.17 -20.16
C VAL A 582 4.10 32.34 -20.10
N ALA A 583 2.91 32.14 -19.52
CA ALA A 583 1.92 33.19 -19.37
C ALA A 583 2.43 34.36 -18.51
N LEU A 584 3.12 34.06 -17.40
CA LEU A 584 3.81 35.05 -16.58
C LEU A 584 4.88 35.81 -17.39
N GLY A 585 5.64 35.11 -18.24
CA GLY A 585 6.61 35.72 -19.15
C GLY A 585 5.97 36.72 -20.12
N VAL A 586 4.85 36.36 -20.77
CA VAL A 586 4.11 37.27 -21.65
C VAL A 586 3.59 38.48 -20.88
N ALA A 587 3.03 38.28 -19.68
CA ALA A 587 2.55 39.37 -18.83
C ALA A 587 3.70 40.30 -18.37
N SER A 588 4.88 39.73 -18.13
CA SER A 588 6.09 40.46 -17.77
C SER A 588 6.56 41.42 -18.88
N LEU A 589 6.41 41.03 -20.15
CA LEU A 589 6.71 41.90 -21.30
C LEU A 589 5.74 43.08 -21.39
N GLY A 590 4.45 42.85 -21.12
CA GLY A 590 3.46 43.92 -21.02
C GLY A 590 3.78 44.94 -19.92
N MET A 591 4.25 44.45 -18.77
CA MET A 591 4.74 45.29 -17.67
C MET A 591 6.00 46.06 -18.06
N PHE A 592 6.97 45.40 -18.70
CA PHE A 592 8.19 46.03 -19.16
C PHE A 592 7.92 47.20 -20.11
N ASN A 593 7.01 47.01 -21.08
CA ASN A 593 6.60 48.07 -21.99
C ASN A 593 5.94 49.23 -21.23
N THR A 594 5.01 48.91 -20.32
CA THR A 594 4.31 49.90 -19.49
C THR A 594 5.28 50.79 -18.70
N LEU A 595 6.26 50.17 -18.03
CA LEU A 595 7.26 50.89 -17.22
C LEU A 595 8.22 51.71 -18.07
N THR A 596 8.62 51.18 -19.24
CA THR A 596 9.52 51.90 -20.15
C THR A 596 8.83 53.13 -20.74
N VAL A 597 7.56 53.04 -21.11
CA VAL A 597 6.80 54.20 -21.59
C VAL A 597 6.53 55.18 -20.44
N SER A 598 6.18 54.70 -19.25
CA SER A 598 6.02 55.55 -18.05
C SER A 598 7.28 56.37 -17.76
N LEU A 599 8.47 55.75 -17.91
CA LEU A 599 9.74 56.43 -17.77
C LEU A 599 9.91 57.57 -18.79
N LEU A 600 9.56 57.34 -20.06
CA LEU A 600 9.70 58.33 -21.13
C LEU A 600 8.73 59.51 -20.95
N GLU A 601 7.49 59.22 -20.57
CA GLU A 601 6.47 60.24 -20.27
C GLU A 601 6.83 61.13 -19.06
N ARG A 602 7.64 60.61 -18.12
CA ARG A 602 8.00 61.29 -16.87
C ARG A 602 9.45 61.77 -16.81
N THR A 603 10.14 61.87 -17.95
CA THR A 603 11.54 62.32 -18.01
C THR A 603 11.74 63.69 -17.34
N ARG A 604 10.88 64.66 -17.61
CA ARG A 604 10.92 66.01 -17.01
C ARG A 604 10.68 66.00 -15.49
N GLU A 605 9.75 65.18 -15.01
CA GLU A 605 9.49 65.01 -13.58
C GLU A 605 10.73 64.46 -12.85
N ILE A 606 11.44 63.50 -13.46
CA ILE A 606 12.70 62.95 -12.92
C ILE A 606 13.79 64.03 -12.89
N GLY A 607 13.88 64.84 -13.94
CA GLY A 607 14.80 65.99 -13.98
C GLY A 607 14.55 66.95 -12.82
N GLY A 608 13.29 67.32 -12.58
CA GLY A 608 12.88 68.19 -11.47
C GLY A 608 13.21 67.59 -10.09
N MET A 609 12.94 66.31 -9.88
CA MET A 609 13.28 65.64 -8.62
C MET A 609 14.79 65.62 -8.36
N LYS A 610 15.60 65.39 -9.40
CA LYS A 610 17.07 65.43 -9.29
C LYS A 610 17.60 66.83 -8.98
N THR A 611 16.99 67.88 -9.53
CA THR A 611 17.38 69.27 -9.20
C THR A 611 16.96 69.69 -7.79
N MET A 612 15.94 69.04 -7.22
CA MET A 612 15.52 69.24 -5.82
C MET A 612 16.38 68.46 -4.81
N GLY A 613 17.39 67.71 -5.27
CA GLY A 613 18.33 66.97 -4.42
C GLY A 613 18.21 65.45 -4.48
N MET A 614 17.23 64.88 -5.18
CA MET A 614 17.05 63.42 -5.22
C MET A 614 18.22 62.72 -5.94
N VAL A 615 18.83 61.74 -5.28
CA VAL A 615 20.01 61.04 -5.79
C VAL A 615 19.60 60.04 -6.90
N SER A 616 20.48 59.78 -7.87
CA SER A 616 20.17 58.89 -9.00
C SER A 616 19.82 57.44 -8.58
N GLU A 617 20.41 56.94 -7.50
CA GLU A 617 20.05 55.67 -6.87
C GLU A 617 18.66 55.68 -6.21
N GLU A 618 18.14 56.84 -5.81
CA GLU A 618 16.80 56.98 -5.23
C GLU A 618 15.74 57.03 -6.32
N VAL A 619 16.05 57.66 -7.46
CA VAL A 619 15.24 57.55 -8.69
C VAL A 619 15.11 56.08 -9.11
N GLN A 620 16.20 55.32 -9.08
CA GLN A 620 16.16 53.89 -9.38
C GLN A 620 15.25 53.13 -8.41
N ASP A 621 15.40 53.36 -7.11
CA ASP A 621 14.57 52.72 -6.07
C ASP A 621 13.08 53.06 -6.24
N LEU A 622 12.74 54.29 -6.67
CA LEU A 622 11.37 54.73 -6.96
C LEU A 622 10.73 53.91 -8.10
N PHE A 623 11.38 53.81 -9.26
CA PHE A 623 10.86 53.02 -10.39
C PHE A 623 10.83 51.53 -10.11
N LEU A 624 11.78 51.03 -9.33
CA LEU A 624 11.81 49.65 -8.89
C LEU A 624 10.63 49.35 -7.93
N ALA A 625 10.31 50.27 -7.00
CA ALA A 625 9.09 50.17 -6.20
C ALA A 625 7.83 50.15 -7.08
N GLU A 626 7.74 51.01 -8.09
CA GLU A 626 6.61 51.05 -9.02
C GLU A 626 6.38 49.67 -9.68
N ALA A 627 7.44 49.04 -10.17
CA ALA A 627 7.41 47.72 -10.78
C ALA A 627 7.02 46.61 -9.79
N MET A 628 7.59 46.63 -8.58
CA MET A 628 7.29 45.64 -7.53
C MET A 628 5.84 45.73 -7.04
N ILE A 629 5.30 46.93 -6.90
CA ILE A 629 3.88 47.14 -6.54
C ILE A 629 2.98 46.60 -7.64
N MET A 630 3.26 46.87 -8.92
CA MET A 630 2.49 46.30 -10.03
C MET A 630 2.57 44.77 -10.05
N GLY A 631 3.75 44.18 -9.88
CA GLY A 631 3.92 42.72 -9.88
C GLY A 631 3.18 42.04 -8.73
N LEU A 632 3.32 42.54 -7.51
CA LEU A 632 2.63 41.99 -6.34
C LEU A 632 1.11 42.18 -6.42
N SER A 633 0.64 43.34 -6.90
CA SER A 633 -0.80 43.55 -7.08
C SER A 633 -1.39 42.65 -8.18
N GLY A 634 -0.64 42.39 -9.25
CA GLY A 634 -1.01 41.42 -10.28
C GLY A 634 -1.08 39.98 -9.73
N GLY A 635 -0.07 39.57 -8.97
CA GLY A 635 -0.05 38.26 -8.32
C GLY A 635 -1.17 38.04 -7.31
N LEU A 636 -1.39 39.03 -6.42
CA LEU A 636 -2.45 39.00 -5.43
C LEU A 636 -3.84 39.07 -6.09
N GLY A 637 -3.99 39.93 -7.09
CA GLY A 637 -5.21 40.03 -7.89
C GLY A 637 -5.54 38.70 -8.58
N GLY A 638 -4.53 38.02 -9.12
CA GLY A 638 -4.70 36.69 -9.71
C GLY A 638 -5.05 35.61 -8.71
N LEU A 639 -4.43 35.59 -7.52
CA LEU A 639 -4.82 34.70 -6.43
C LEU A 639 -6.30 34.89 -6.06
N ILE A 640 -6.74 36.14 -5.89
CA ILE A 640 -8.12 36.47 -5.56
C ILE A 640 -9.07 36.05 -6.69
N LEU A 641 -8.76 36.41 -7.95
CA LEU A 641 -9.59 36.04 -9.10
C LEU A 641 -9.68 34.52 -9.28
N GLY A 642 -8.56 33.80 -9.21
CA GLY A 642 -8.54 32.35 -9.34
C GLY A 642 -9.34 31.66 -8.23
N TYR A 643 -9.21 32.15 -7.00
CA TYR A 643 -10.01 31.64 -5.86
C TYR A 643 -11.50 31.93 -6.02
N LEU A 644 -11.88 33.14 -6.41
CA LEU A 644 -13.28 33.51 -6.63
C LEU A 644 -13.92 32.70 -7.76
N ILE A 645 -13.22 32.57 -8.90
CA ILE A 645 -13.69 31.78 -10.03
C ILE A 645 -13.80 30.29 -9.65
N GLY A 646 -12.81 29.76 -8.93
CA GLY A 646 -12.81 28.36 -8.48
C GLY A 646 -13.93 28.05 -7.49
N ASN A 647 -14.20 28.94 -6.53
CA ASN A 647 -15.35 28.80 -5.64
C ASN A 647 -16.67 28.91 -6.38
N GLY A 648 -16.78 29.83 -7.35
CA GLY A 648 -17.95 29.94 -8.22
C GLY A 648 -18.20 28.66 -9.01
N LEU A 649 -17.16 28.06 -9.58
CA LEU A 649 -17.24 26.78 -10.27
C LEU A 649 -17.64 25.64 -9.32
N SER A 650 -17.06 25.61 -8.12
CA SER A 650 -17.37 24.60 -7.09
C SER A 650 -18.84 24.69 -6.66
N PHE A 651 -19.37 25.91 -6.48
CA PHE A 651 -20.78 26.14 -6.17
C PHE A 651 -21.71 25.64 -7.30
N LEU A 652 -21.38 25.95 -8.55
CA LEU A 652 -22.16 25.49 -9.71
C LEU A 652 -22.22 23.96 -9.79
N VAL A 653 -21.08 23.28 -9.66
CA VAL A 653 -21.05 21.81 -9.74
C VAL A 653 -21.70 21.18 -8.51
N SER A 654 -21.50 21.75 -7.32
CA SER A 654 -22.17 21.25 -6.11
C SER A 654 -23.70 21.31 -6.24
N THR A 655 -24.24 22.32 -6.91
CA THR A 655 -25.69 22.41 -7.16
C THR A 655 -26.18 21.22 -7.99
N ILE A 656 -25.44 20.84 -9.03
CA ILE A 656 -25.76 19.69 -9.88
C ILE A 656 -25.61 18.36 -9.11
N ALA A 657 -24.59 18.26 -8.25
CA ALA A 657 -24.31 17.07 -7.47
C ALA A 657 -25.39 16.79 -6.39
N ILE A 658 -25.91 17.84 -5.75
CA ILE A 658 -27.01 17.72 -4.78
C ILE A 658 -28.27 17.18 -5.46
N VAL A 659 -28.59 17.64 -6.67
CA VAL A 659 -29.72 17.12 -7.46
C VAL A 659 -29.55 15.63 -7.80
N LYS A 660 -28.32 15.16 -7.95
CA LYS A 660 -27.98 13.73 -8.18
C LYS A 660 -27.79 12.92 -6.88
N GLY A 661 -28.05 13.49 -5.72
CA GLY A 661 -27.92 12.82 -4.42
C GLY A 661 -26.48 12.57 -3.95
N GLN A 662 -25.48 13.24 -4.54
CA GLN A 662 -24.05 13.02 -4.23
C GLN A 662 -23.46 13.97 -3.17
N GLY A 663 -24.25 14.91 -2.64
CA GLY A 663 -23.83 15.85 -1.59
C GLY A 663 -22.99 17.03 -2.09
N TYR A 664 -22.35 17.75 -1.15
CA TYR A 664 -21.48 18.90 -1.45
C TYR A 664 -20.10 18.42 -1.91
N LEU A 665 -19.63 18.89 -3.07
CA LEU A 665 -18.29 18.58 -3.60
C LEU A 665 -17.40 19.83 -3.64
N GLU A 666 -16.31 19.80 -2.89
CA GLU A 666 -15.23 20.79 -2.99
C GLU A 666 -14.29 20.41 -4.14
N LEU A 667 -14.43 21.09 -5.29
CA LEU A 667 -13.61 20.83 -6.49
C LEU A 667 -12.30 21.61 -6.54
N THR A 668 -12.18 22.65 -5.72
CA THR A 668 -11.09 23.61 -5.79
C THR A 668 -10.36 23.60 -4.44
N TYR A 669 -9.08 23.24 -4.44
CA TYR A 669 -8.24 23.30 -3.24
C TYR A 669 -6.97 24.09 -3.52
N VAL A 670 -6.69 25.16 -2.77
CA VAL A 670 -5.48 25.97 -2.93
C VAL A 670 -4.51 25.68 -1.78
N PRO A 671 -3.39 24.99 -2.03
CA PRO A 671 -2.40 24.73 -0.97
C PRO A 671 -1.75 26.04 -0.47
N PRO A 672 -1.53 26.22 0.84
CA PRO A 672 -0.87 27.42 1.38
C PRO A 672 0.55 27.66 0.83
N GLN A 673 1.29 26.57 0.59
CA GLN A 673 2.63 26.62 -0.02
C GLN A 673 2.59 27.22 -1.43
N PHE A 674 1.53 26.95 -2.18
CA PHE A 674 1.33 27.47 -3.53
C PHE A 674 0.99 28.97 -3.52
N VAL A 675 0.21 29.43 -2.53
CA VAL A 675 -0.04 30.87 -2.32
C VAL A 675 1.27 31.62 -2.06
N LEU A 676 2.12 31.08 -1.17
CA LEU A 676 3.44 31.65 -0.89
C LEU A 676 4.31 31.69 -2.15
N PHE A 677 4.30 30.60 -2.94
CA PHE A 677 5.03 30.51 -4.20
C PHE A 677 4.61 31.61 -5.19
N ILE A 678 3.31 31.88 -5.34
CA ILE A 678 2.82 32.93 -6.26
C ILE A 678 3.22 34.33 -5.79
N ILE A 679 3.13 34.61 -4.48
CA ILE A 679 3.52 35.91 -3.94
C ILE A 679 5.01 36.17 -4.20
N VAL A 680 5.86 35.16 -3.95
CA VAL A 680 7.30 35.25 -4.19
C VAL A 680 7.61 35.36 -5.68
N SER A 681 6.98 34.54 -6.53
CA SER A 681 7.23 34.58 -7.99
C SER A 681 6.77 35.90 -8.61
N SER A 682 5.61 36.43 -8.21
CA SER A 682 5.08 37.71 -8.70
C SER A 682 5.98 38.88 -8.31
N PHE A 683 6.57 38.82 -7.11
CA PHE A 683 7.60 39.78 -6.71
C PHE A 683 8.86 39.68 -7.57
N ILE A 684 9.39 38.46 -7.78
CA ILE A 684 10.57 38.24 -8.61
C ILE A 684 10.32 38.75 -10.03
N VAL A 685 9.15 38.47 -10.61
CA VAL A 685 8.78 38.97 -11.93
C VAL A 685 8.76 40.50 -11.96
N GLY A 686 8.09 41.15 -11.00
CA GLY A 686 8.06 42.62 -10.92
C GLY A 686 9.44 43.25 -10.72
N LEU A 687 10.33 42.58 -9.98
CA LEU A 687 11.72 43.00 -9.83
C LEU A 687 12.46 42.87 -11.17
N VAL A 688 12.43 41.70 -11.81
CA VAL A 688 13.17 41.42 -13.05
C VAL A 688 12.74 42.34 -14.18
N THR A 689 11.44 42.57 -14.34
CA THR A 689 10.91 43.50 -15.36
C THR A 689 11.25 44.95 -15.07
N GLY A 690 11.25 45.36 -13.80
CA GLY A 690 11.54 46.71 -13.34
C GLY A 690 13.02 47.09 -13.36
N LEU A 691 13.94 46.12 -13.29
CA LEU A 691 15.37 46.38 -13.21
C LEU A 691 15.90 47.22 -14.38
N TYR A 692 15.52 46.88 -15.61
CA TYR A 692 15.97 47.60 -16.80
C TYR A 692 15.47 49.05 -16.86
N PRO A 693 14.15 49.35 -16.79
CA PRO A 693 13.68 50.73 -16.81
C PRO A 693 14.21 51.54 -15.61
N ALA A 694 14.33 50.93 -14.42
CA ALA A 694 14.92 51.59 -13.26
C ALA A 694 16.41 51.95 -13.46
N GLN A 695 17.19 51.05 -14.07
CA GLN A 695 18.58 51.35 -14.44
C GLN A 695 18.67 52.45 -15.50
N ARG A 696 17.74 52.49 -16.46
CA ARG A 696 17.67 53.55 -17.46
C ARG A 696 17.33 54.89 -16.81
N ALA A 697 16.39 54.92 -15.85
CA ALA A 697 16.01 56.11 -15.09
C ALA A 697 17.19 56.71 -14.31
N LYS A 698 18.02 55.86 -13.70
CA LYS A 698 19.24 56.27 -13.01
C LYS A 698 20.15 57.12 -13.90
N LYS A 699 20.29 56.74 -15.18
CA LYS A 699 21.21 57.37 -16.15
C LYS A 699 20.71 58.68 -16.77
N ILE A 700 19.45 59.08 -16.53
CA ILE A 700 18.90 60.32 -17.08
C ILE A 700 19.58 61.54 -16.43
N SER A 701 20.16 62.43 -17.22
CA SER A 701 20.74 63.69 -16.73
C SER A 701 19.65 64.72 -16.42
N ALA A 702 19.73 65.39 -15.27
CA ALA A 702 18.77 66.43 -14.87
C ALA A 702 18.72 67.59 -15.87
N LEU A 703 19.90 68.00 -16.38
CA LEU A 703 20.01 69.06 -17.39
C LEU A 703 19.32 68.68 -18.70
N ASN A 704 19.54 67.46 -19.18
CA ASN A 704 18.96 66.99 -20.43
C ASN A 704 17.44 66.77 -20.30
N ALA A 705 16.99 66.29 -19.14
CA ALA A 705 15.57 66.08 -18.86
C ALA A 705 14.76 67.39 -18.82
N LEU A 706 15.35 68.48 -18.35
CA LEU A 706 14.70 69.80 -18.30
C LEU A 706 14.74 70.54 -19.64
N ARG A 707 15.68 70.19 -20.52
CA ARG A 707 15.80 70.73 -21.89
C ARG A 707 14.98 69.97 -22.93
N TYR A 708 14.38 68.84 -22.57
CA TYR A 708 13.65 67.97 -23.48
C TYR A 708 12.25 68.56 -23.76
N GLU A 709 11.97 68.85 -25.04
CA GLU A 709 10.61 69.08 -25.59
C GLU A 709 10.08 67.82 -26.28
#